data_AF-A0A1Y4I1Z7-F1
#
_entry.id   AF-A0A1Y4I1Z7-F1
#
_cell.length_a   1.000
_cell.length_b   1.000
_cell.length_c   1.000
_cell.angle_alpha   90.00
_cell.angle_beta   90.00
_cell.angle_gamma   90.00
#
_symmetry.space_group_name_H-M   'P 1'
#
loop_
_entity.id
_entity.type
_entity.pdbx_description
1 polymer ?
#
loop_
_entity_poly.entity_id
_entity_poly.type
_entity_poly.pdbx_seq_one_letter_code
_entity_poly.pdbx_strand_id
1 'polypeptide(L)'
;MSGRVLTTLSTGTQLTVLDNSNAEWVKVRTSSGLEGWCSREYLSMAGSTSSGSVSMTPGSTAVTTAYLNLRQAAGTSATILTTMPQGAIVSVLENPSNGWVKVRTASGLEGYCSTEYLSVNAASDSTGSGSGSGSSSTITVAVTTANLKLRTGPAVSYTALVTMPQGTKLTVVDNSNAGWAQVQTPDGKTGWCSKEFLTITTEAGSSGSTSSAPASSAPASSAPASSAPVSSSASSGTPLEPKPDPSDPSGTEKTTATTTANLKLRTGPGTNYDMILILANGTELTVTDNSDPGWAKVRTASGKEGWCSKEYLRIVTTGGGSSGSGGSSGSSSSSESSSSSSSGSGGSDSDHTIVGAVVNADALRLRAQKSTSSAILATLPKGTQVSVLDASDPEWVQVKTTNGLTGYMSAEYLTLRYSDDPETTLPSGNITLSNTTGTVAQGKTFYLKASGVSSVSWSSSNTTVATVENGFVEALSPGTAVITASYGSSSASCTVTVTQSQGIRTAYTSPNIAAVGQSVSLIAVTDADCDAVRFYITEANGSTRTVEATSSTTETVTVSGKTYTTKKWTANAVFQGTGKIPVKAVASRNGSWGSVTFETSAFISSTADRRQSTSEERRASDEMIQMIANWEGYASTVYADTLTTTGVPTIGYGYTFGAGSTFYNHISKTEAWSLLVNRINEGSYTSEVNKFIQNNKLLMNQNQADCLISFGYNVGAGYWNSTSTMDVRTIMLNAVVPPAIPSQGLAATVSKKTSLYQSASRTSSVVSELSLNTAVTVLESNFTNIQDGWYRVRTSSGQEGWVNSGYITFQDQSGLVHDLSYTNAYAFGTDLIRWNMAGGKPYAGLFYRRLGEANVYNYNDYSAVRYNKYGYTYPSAFAGYN
;
A
#
# COMPACT_ATOMS: atom_id res chain seq x y z
N MET A 1 20.91 4.95 -13.53
CA MET A 1 20.61 5.34 -14.94
C MET A 1 21.52 4.53 -15.84
N SER A 2 21.13 4.21 -17.08
CA SER A 2 21.98 3.46 -18.02
C SER A 2 22.86 4.41 -18.85
N GLY A 3 24.12 4.59 -18.45
CA GLY A 3 25.11 5.41 -19.14
C GLY A 3 26.28 4.58 -19.68
N ARG A 4 26.82 4.94 -20.84
CA ARG A 4 28.06 4.37 -21.38
C ARG A 4 29.25 4.88 -20.58
N VAL A 5 30.12 3.99 -20.12
CA VAL A 5 31.42 4.36 -19.53
C VAL A 5 32.27 5.09 -20.58
N LEU A 6 32.73 6.30 -20.24
CA LEU A 6 33.52 7.16 -21.13
C LEU A 6 35.02 6.89 -21.01
N THR A 7 35.50 6.68 -19.78
CA THR A 7 36.88 6.30 -19.45
C THR A 7 36.92 5.77 -18.00
N THR A 8 38.04 5.19 -17.60
CA THR A 8 38.35 4.83 -16.21
C THR A 8 39.45 5.74 -15.69
N LEU A 9 39.33 6.23 -14.45
CA LEU A 9 40.28 7.14 -13.81
C LEU A 9 41.04 6.40 -12.70
N SER A 10 42.33 6.73 -12.52
CA SER A 10 43.14 6.19 -11.43
C SER A 10 42.96 6.99 -10.14
N THR A 11 43.09 6.31 -8.99
CA THR A 11 43.03 6.93 -7.66
C THR A 11 44.02 8.08 -7.54
N GLY A 12 43.56 9.24 -7.06
CA GLY A 12 44.35 10.47 -6.97
C GLY A 12 44.32 11.38 -8.21
N THR A 13 43.60 11.00 -9.27
CA THR A 13 43.35 11.89 -10.42
C THR A 13 42.59 13.16 -9.97
N GLN A 14 43.16 14.33 -10.25
CA GLN A 14 42.52 15.62 -9.97
C GLN A 14 41.44 15.96 -11.02
N LEU A 15 40.32 16.49 -10.56
CA LEU A 15 39.11 16.69 -11.36
C LEU A 15 38.44 18.04 -11.04
N THR A 16 37.99 18.75 -12.07
CA THR A 16 37.19 19.97 -11.89
C THR A 16 35.72 19.61 -11.77
N VAL A 17 35.10 19.90 -10.63
CA VAL A 17 33.64 19.70 -10.45
C VAL A 17 32.87 20.75 -11.24
N LEU A 18 31.84 20.31 -11.97
CA LEU A 18 30.94 21.13 -12.78
C LEU A 18 29.51 21.18 -12.24
N ASP A 19 29.05 20.08 -11.65
CA ASP A 19 27.73 19.96 -11.02
C ASP A 19 27.81 18.96 -9.86
N ASN A 20 27.31 19.35 -8.71
CA ASN A 20 27.33 18.56 -7.46
C ASN A 20 25.90 18.34 -6.89
N SER A 21 24.85 18.68 -7.66
CA SER A 21 23.45 18.72 -7.21
C SER A 21 22.79 17.34 -7.03
N ASN A 22 23.30 16.29 -7.67
CA ASN A 22 22.80 14.93 -7.52
C ASN A 22 23.30 14.31 -6.19
N ALA A 23 22.57 13.34 -5.63
CA ALA A 23 22.91 12.69 -4.35
C ALA A 23 24.04 11.64 -4.46
N GLU A 24 24.09 10.89 -5.57
CA GLU A 24 24.99 9.75 -5.78
C GLU A 24 26.10 10.04 -6.78
N TRP A 25 25.93 11.03 -7.66
CA TRP A 25 26.85 11.34 -8.76
C TRP A 25 27.31 12.79 -8.75
N VAL A 26 28.52 13.04 -9.25
CA VAL A 26 29.11 14.37 -9.44
C VAL A 26 29.55 14.52 -10.88
N LYS A 27 29.15 15.62 -11.55
CA LYS A 27 29.63 15.92 -12.90
C LYS A 27 31.00 16.58 -12.81
N VAL A 28 31.95 16.04 -13.55
CA VAL A 28 33.37 16.43 -13.49
C VAL A 28 33.94 16.64 -14.89
N ARG A 29 35.04 17.40 -14.96
CA ARG A 29 35.90 17.55 -16.14
C ARG A 29 37.33 17.10 -15.80
N THR A 30 37.93 16.28 -16.66
CA THR A 30 39.36 15.92 -16.55
C THR A 30 40.25 17.08 -17.00
N SER A 31 41.54 17.00 -16.66
CA SER A 31 42.57 17.91 -17.22
C SER A 31 42.69 17.84 -18.74
N SER A 32 42.32 16.72 -19.35
CA SER A 32 42.20 16.53 -20.81
C SER A 32 40.90 17.10 -21.42
N GLY A 33 40.06 17.77 -20.63
CA GLY A 33 38.82 18.41 -21.09
C GLY A 33 37.61 17.48 -21.23
N LEU A 34 37.74 16.19 -20.92
CA LEU A 34 36.65 15.23 -21.01
C LEU A 34 35.65 15.44 -19.88
N GLU A 35 34.37 15.63 -20.20
CA GLU A 35 33.28 15.73 -19.21
C GLU A 35 32.57 14.40 -19.00
N GLY A 36 32.21 14.09 -17.76
CA GLY A 36 31.47 12.90 -17.39
C GLY A 36 30.84 13.00 -16.00
N TRP A 37 30.16 11.93 -15.57
CA TRP A 37 29.66 11.78 -14.21
C TRP A 37 30.44 10.67 -13.51
N CYS A 38 30.90 10.93 -12.28
CA CYS A 38 31.56 9.94 -11.43
C CYS A 38 30.70 9.68 -10.18
N SER A 39 30.70 8.45 -9.66
CA SER A 39 30.03 8.16 -8.39
C SER A 39 30.73 8.90 -7.25
N ARG A 40 29.94 9.54 -6.39
CA ARG A 40 30.42 10.37 -5.27
C ARG A 40 31.26 9.58 -4.26
N GLU A 41 31.00 8.29 -4.11
CA GLU A 41 31.70 7.42 -3.15
C GLU A 41 33.22 7.30 -3.42
N TYR A 42 33.67 7.57 -4.65
CA TYR A 42 35.09 7.53 -5.06
C TYR A 42 35.74 8.91 -5.19
N LEU A 43 35.06 9.99 -4.76
CA LEU A 43 35.55 11.37 -4.86
C LEU A 43 35.83 11.97 -3.47
N SER A 44 37.07 12.40 -3.24
CA SER A 44 37.43 13.25 -2.11
C SER A 44 37.62 14.70 -2.56
N MET A 45 36.90 15.62 -1.92
CA MET A 45 36.95 17.04 -2.25
C MET A 45 38.10 17.72 -1.51
N ALA A 46 39.21 17.99 -2.21
CA ALA A 46 40.35 18.70 -1.63
C ALA A 46 40.07 20.22 -1.56
N GLY A 47 39.66 20.73 -0.40
CA GLY A 47 39.45 22.16 -0.19
C GLY A 47 39.23 22.58 1.27
N SER A 48 40.08 23.49 1.75
CA SER A 48 39.94 24.28 2.99
C SER A 48 40.09 23.56 4.34
N THR A 49 41.33 23.48 4.83
CA THR A 49 41.67 23.27 6.25
C THR A 49 41.94 24.59 6.98
N SER A 50 41.05 24.98 7.90
CA SER A 50 41.33 25.84 9.08
C SER A 50 40.05 25.91 9.94
N SER A 51 40.05 25.44 11.19
CA SER A 51 40.66 26.07 12.38
C SER A 51 40.09 27.47 12.68
N GLY A 52 38.87 27.50 13.22
CA GLY A 52 38.25 28.66 13.85
C GLY A 52 37.35 28.22 15.01
N SER A 53 37.87 28.22 16.23
CA SER A 53 37.17 27.67 17.41
C SER A 53 36.15 28.63 18.00
N VAL A 54 34.91 28.59 17.50
CA VAL A 54 33.76 29.25 18.14
C VAL A 54 33.16 28.29 19.18
N SER A 55 33.03 28.74 20.43
CA SER A 55 32.44 27.93 21.50
C SER A 55 30.94 27.72 21.31
N MET A 56 30.50 26.46 21.13
CA MET A 56 29.08 26.12 21.09
C MET A 56 28.55 25.94 22.53
N THR A 57 27.66 26.83 22.96
CA THR A 57 27.08 26.82 24.31
C THR A 57 25.62 26.33 24.26
N PRO A 58 25.14 25.51 25.21
CA PRO A 58 23.73 25.14 25.34
C PRO A 58 22.79 26.34 25.25
N GLY A 59 21.76 26.23 24.41
CA GLY A 59 20.81 27.30 24.09
C GLY A 59 21.15 28.12 22.84
N SER A 60 22.38 28.05 22.30
CA SER A 60 22.71 28.71 21.03
C SER A 60 22.06 28.02 19.83
N THR A 61 22.00 28.72 18.69
CA THR A 61 21.57 28.15 17.41
C THR A 61 22.74 28.01 16.45
N ALA A 62 22.79 26.88 15.75
CA ALA A 62 23.79 26.59 14.74
C ALA A 62 23.12 26.22 13.42
N VAL A 63 23.84 26.44 12.32
CA VAL A 63 23.42 26.16 10.95
C VAL A 63 24.38 25.13 10.33
N THR A 64 23.85 24.11 9.68
CA THR A 64 24.68 23.10 9.01
C THR A 64 25.40 23.69 7.79
N THR A 65 26.73 23.53 7.73
CA THR A 65 27.55 24.01 6.61
C THR A 65 27.58 23.04 5.43
N ALA A 66 27.13 21.79 5.63
CA ALA A 66 26.98 20.74 4.64
C ALA A 66 25.79 19.82 5.00
N TYR A 67 25.52 18.77 4.22
CA TYR A 67 24.60 17.71 4.63
C TYR A 67 25.20 16.93 5.82
N LEU A 68 24.51 16.93 6.96
CA LEU A 68 25.05 16.47 8.24
C LEU A 68 24.19 15.39 8.89
N ASN A 69 24.78 14.23 9.16
CA ASN A 69 24.11 13.13 9.85
C ASN A 69 23.91 13.43 11.34
N LEU A 70 22.66 13.35 11.78
CA LEU A 70 22.24 13.35 13.18
C LEU A 70 22.16 11.88 13.66
N ARG A 71 22.81 11.56 14.77
CA ARG A 71 23.02 10.18 15.26
C ARG A 71 22.52 9.98 16.69
N GLN A 72 22.28 8.73 17.06
CA GLN A 72 21.77 8.36 18.39
C GLN A 72 22.80 8.55 19.51
N ALA A 73 24.09 8.53 19.19
CA ALA A 73 25.21 8.77 20.10
C ALA A 73 26.35 9.49 19.36
N ALA A 74 27.30 10.06 20.11
CA ALA A 74 28.51 10.65 19.56
C ALA A 74 29.43 9.56 18.96
N GLY A 75 29.65 9.58 17.64
CA GLY A 75 30.56 8.67 16.94
C GLY A 75 30.14 8.33 15.51
N THR A 76 31.11 8.08 14.64
CA THR A 76 30.86 7.71 13.22
C THR A 76 30.24 6.33 13.04
N SER A 77 30.34 5.47 14.05
CA SER A 77 29.70 4.14 14.14
C SER A 77 28.28 4.16 14.71
N ALA A 78 27.83 5.27 15.31
CA ALA A 78 26.51 5.34 15.94
C ALA A 78 25.37 5.42 14.91
N THR A 79 24.22 4.81 15.21
CA THR A 79 23.01 4.79 14.35
C THR A 79 22.64 6.19 13.87
N ILE A 80 22.46 6.37 12.56
CA ILE A 80 21.96 7.62 11.97
C ILE A 80 20.44 7.68 12.19
N LEU A 81 19.99 8.74 12.86
CA LEU A 81 18.57 9.04 13.06
C LEU A 81 17.98 9.75 11.84
N THR A 82 18.74 10.69 11.25
CA THR A 82 18.39 11.38 10.00
C THR A 82 19.62 12.09 9.41
N THR A 83 19.52 12.55 8.16
CA THR A 83 20.50 13.46 7.53
C THR A 83 19.88 14.83 7.40
N MET A 84 20.45 15.82 8.08
CA MET A 84 20.04 17.22 7.99
C MET A 84 20.61 17.83 6.70
N PRO A 85 19.84 18.59 5.90
CA PRO A 85 20.36 19.26 4.71
C PRO A 85 21.34 20.37 5.08
N GLN A 86 22.12 20.85 4.11
CA GLN A 86 22.89 22.09 4.26
C GLN A 86 21.95 23.29 4.50
N GLY A 87 22.32 24.20 5.41
CA GLY A 87 21.48 25.34 5.79
C GLY A 87 20.41 25.03 6.85
N ALA A 88 20.36 23.81 7.39
CA ALA A 88 19.42 23.43 8.45
C ALA A 88 19.80 24.09 9.79
N ILE A 89 18.82 24.72 10.44
CA ILE A 89 18.98 25.34 11.76
C ILE A 89 18.71 24.30 12.85
N VAL A 90 19.59 24.26 13.86
CA VAL A 90 19.48 23.40 15.04
C VAL A 90 19.77 24.18 16.33
N SER A 91 19.15 23.76 17.44
CA SER A 91 19.46 24.28 18.77
C SER A 91 20.48 23.40 19.47
N VAL A 92 21.57 23.98 20.00
CA VAL A 92 22.58 23.27 20.80
C VAL A 92 22.01 22.95 22.18
N LEU A 93 22.09 21.68 22.60
CA LEU A 93 21.53 21.21 23.88
C LEU A 93 22.59 20.99 24.95
N GLU A 94 23.78 20.55 24.57
CA GLU A 94 24.86 20.13 25.46
C GLU A 94 26.19 20.69 24.93
N ASN A 95 27.20 20.86 25.80
CA ASN A 95 28.53 21.33 25.38
C ASN A 95 29.18 20.32 24.40
N PRO A 96 29.91 20.79 23.38
CA PRO A 96 30.60 19.92 22.44
C PRO A 96 31.70 19.10 23.12
N SER A 97 31.83 17.82 22.74
CA SER A 97 32.83 16.89 23.27
C SER A 97 33.36 15.99 22.16
N ASN A 98 34.68 15.83 22.07
CA ASN A 98 35.37 14.98 21.10
C ASN A 98 34.94 15.18 19.63
N GLY A 99 34.61 16.42 19.23
CA GLY A 99 34.14 16.77 17.88
C GLY A 99 32.66 16.51 17.62
N TRP A 100 31.87 16.12 18.63
CA TRP A 100 30.43 15.90 18.55
C TRP A 100 29.68 16.85 19.47
N VAL A 101 28.47 17.22 19.07
CA VAL A 101 27.55 18.04 19.87
C VAL A 101 26.13 17.49 19.74
N LYS A 102 25.38 17.52 20.85
CA LYS A 102 23.97 17.13 20.85
C LYS A 102 23.10 18.34 20.52
N VAL A 103 22.20 18.18 19.56
CA VAL A 103 21.34 19.24 19.04
C VAL A 103 19.89 18.77 18.88
N ARG A 104 18.96 19.74 18.82
CA ARG A 104 17.55 19.53 18.46
C ARG A 104 17.26 20.17 17.10
N THR A 105 16.60 19.45 16.20
CA THR A 105 16.11 20.00 14.92
C THR A 105 14.86 20.86 15.11
N ALA A 106 14.52 21.67 14.11
CA ALA A 106 13.22 22.36 14.04
C ALA A 106 11.99 21.40 14.05
N SER A 107 12.19 20.11 13.72
CA SER A 107 11.17 19.05 13.86
C SER A 107 11.13 18.39 15.24
N GLY A 108 11.89 18.91 16.22
CA GLY A 108 11.93 18.40 17.60
C GLY A 108 12.78 17.16 17.82
N LEU A 109 13.48 16.66 16.79
CA LEU A 109 14.30 15.44 16.89
C LEU A 109 15.66 15.77 17.53
N GLU A 110 16.04 15.01 18.54
CA GLU A 110 17.35 15.15 19.22
C GLU A 110 18.36 14.10 18.76
N GLY A 111 19.63 14.48 18.71
CA GLY A 111 20.74 13.57 18.48
C GLY A 111 22.09 14.28 18.41
N TYR A 112 23.15 13.51 18.17
CA TYR A 112 24.53 13.98 18.07
C TYR A 112 24.94 14.16 16.61
N CYS A 113 25.61 15.26 16.30
CA CYS A 113 26.24 15.49 15.00
C CYS A 113 27.67 16.04 15.17
N SER A 114 28.47 15.99 14.10
CA SER A 114 29.84 16.52 14.12
C SER A 114 29.82 18.05 14.15
N THR A 115 30.63 18.64 15.04
CA THR A 115 30.81 20.10 15.16
C THR A 115 31.50 20.72 13.95
N GLU A 116 32.23 19.91 13.18
CA GLU A 116 32.95 20.33 11.95
C GLU A 116 32.01 20.90 10.88
N TYR A 117 30.77 20.43 10.84
CA TYR A 117 29.76 20.80 9.84
C TYR A 117 28.67 21.73 10.39
N LEU A 118 28.98 22.49 11.46
CA LEU A 118 28.08 23.44 12.11
C LEU A 118 28.74 24.82 12.26
N SER A 119 28.03 25.87 11.84
CA SER A 119 28.39 27.26 12.09
C SER A 119 27.42 27.86 13.13
N VAL A 120 27.94 28.43 14.23
CA VAL A 120 27.10 29.04 15.28
C VAL A 120 26.72 30.46 14.89
N ASN A 121 25.43 30.78 14.94
CA ASN A 121 24.99 32.17 14.95
C ASN A 121 25.05 32.66 16.41
N ALA A 122 25.95 33.61 16.68
CA ALA A 122 26.19 34.10 18.04
C ALA A 122 24.95 34.83 18.58
N ALA A 123 24.32 34.24 19.59
CA ALA A 123 23.39 34.96 20.46
C ALA A 123 24.21 35.85 21.40
N SER A 124 24.04 37.17 21.31
CA SER A 124 24.71 38.11 22.22
C SER A 124 23.98 38.16 23.55
N ASP A 125 24.61 37.62 24.61
CA ASP A 125 24.12 37.77 25.98
C ASP A 125 24.02 39.24 26.38
N SER A 126 22.86 39.64 26.91
CA SER A 126 22.78 40.75 27.87
C SER A 126 21.54 40.63 28.75
N THR A 127 21.74 40.80 30.05
CA THR A 127 20.68 40.90 31.05
C THR A 127 20.19 42.34 31.19
N GLY A 128 18.88 42.58 31.11
CA GLY A 128 18.32 43.91 31.30
C GLY A 128 16.80 43.97 31.11
N SER A 129 16.12 44.79 31.91
CA SER A 129 14.68 45.06 31.79
C SER A 129 14.42 46.26 30.86
N GLY A 130 13.33 46.25 30.09
CA GLY A 130 12.82 47.50 29.50
C GLY A 130 11.93 47.38 28.25
N SER A 131 10.63 47.60 28.44
CA SER A 131 9.65 48.20 27.51
C SER A 131 9.91 48.21 25.99
N GLY A 132 9.08 47.42 25.31
CA GLY A 132 8.75 47.36 23.87
C GLY A 132 9.03 48.53 22.90
N SER A 133 9.32 48.13 21.66
CA SER A 133 8.66 48.64 20.46
C SER A 133 8.54 47.51 19.41
N GLY A 134 7.57 47.60 18.49
CA GLY A 134 7.27 46.55 17.51
C GLY A 134 8.03 46.68 16.19
N SER A 135 8.21 45.55 15.49
CA SER A 135 8.65 45.52 14.08
C SER A 135 7.76 44.56 13.29
N SER A 136 7.36 44.96 12.09
CA SER A 136 6.32 44.27 11.30
C SER A 136 6.90 43.20 10.38
N SER A 137 6.34 42.00 10.41
CA SER A 137 6.71 40.90 9.52
C SER A 137 5.90 40.91 8.22
N THR A 138 6.59 41.04 7.09
CA THR A 138 6.04 40.79 5.76
C THR A 138 5.92 39.29 5.52
N ILE A 139 4.78 38.86 4.97
CA ILE A 139 4.47 37.46 4.64
C ILE A 139 4.41 37.27 3.12
N THR A 140 5.02 36.18 2.64
CA THR A 140 4.94 35.79 1.23
C THR A 140 3.76 34.85 1.04
N VAL A 141 2.86 35.20 0.12
CA VAL A 141 1.61 34.48 -0.15
C VAL A 141 1.55 34.07 -1.61
N ALA A 142 0.78 33.03 -1.90
CA ALA A 142 0.54 32.56 -3.26
C ALA A 142 -0.96 32.33 -3.52
N VAL A 143 -1.39 32.46 -4.77
CA VAL A 143 -2.75 32.15 -5.22
C VAL A 143 -2.69 31.16 -6.38
N THR A 144 -3.51 30.11 -6.35
CA THR A 144 -3.58 29.11 -7.42
C THR A 144 -4.26 29.67 -8.68
N THR A 145 -3.60 29.56 -9.84
CA THR A 145 -4.16 30.02 -11.13
C THR A 145 -5.00 28.96 -11.84
N ALA A 146 -4.97 27.72 -11.36
CA ALA A 146 -5.78 26.59 -11.83
C ALA A 146 -6.06 25.60 -10.67
N ASN A 147 -6.83 24.55 -10.93
CA ASN A 147 -7.04 23.45 -9.97
C ASN A 147 -5.74 22.66 -9.75
N LEU A 148 -5.07 22.87 -8.62
CA LEU A 148 -3.67 22.51 -8.41
C LEU A 148 -3.48 21.44 -7.34
N LYS A 149 -2.65 20.43 -7.63
CA LYS A 149 -2.35 19.34 -6.68
C LYS A 149 -1.22 19.73 -5.72
N LEU A 150 -1.51 19.68 -4.43
CA LEU A 150 -0.52 19.75 -3.34
C LEU A 150 0.11 18.35 -3.18
N ARG A 151 1.44 18.25 -3.13
CA ARG A 151 2.18 16.98 -3.15
C ARG A 151 3.16 16.82 -2.00
N THR A 152 3.59 15.60 -1.73
CA THR A 152 4.64 15.29 -0.73
C THR A 152 6.05 15.72 -1.14
N GLY A 153 6.29 16.05 -2.42
CA GLY A 153 7.60 16.48 -2.92
C GLY A 153 7.53 17.22 -4.27
N PRO A 154 8.61 17.91 -4.68
CA PRO A 154 8.65 18.81 -5.83
C PRO A 154 8.80 18.09 -7.19
N ALA A 155 7.90 17.14 -7.48
CA ALA A 155 7.75 16.55 -8.81
C ALA A 155 6.36 15.91 -9.01
N VAL A 156 5.94 15.73 -10.27
CA VAL A 156 4.64 15.12 -10.61
C VAL A 156 4.50 13.64 -10.22
N SER A 157 5.60 12.98 -9.88
CA SER A 157 5.66 11.60 -9.37
C SER A 157 5.35 11.46 -7.88
N TYR A 158 5.44 12.54 -7.08
CA TYR A 158 5.13 12.50 -5.65
C TYR A 158 3.63 12.47 -5.40
N THR A 159 3.20 11.72 -4.39
CA THR A 159 1.80 11.54 -4.00
C THR A 159 1.09 12.88 -3.80
N ALA A 160 -0.09 13.03 -4.42
CA ALA A 160 -0.94 14.18 -4.19
C ALA A 160 -1.69 14.03 -2.86
N LEU A 161 -1.52 15.01 -1.97
CA LEU A 161 -2.17 15.12 -0.67
C LEU A 161 -3.61 15.62 -0.80
N VAL A 162 -3.83 16.61 -1.69
CA VAL A 162 -5.14 17.20 -1.99
C VAL A 162 -5.08 17.90 -3.36
N THR A 163 -6.23 18.09 -4.01
CA THR A 163 -6.36 19.03 -5.14
C THR A 163 -7.08 20.28 -4.65
N MET A 164 -6.44 21.43 -4.79
CA MET A 164 -6.93 22.74 -4.36
C MET A 164 -7.63 23.43 -5.55
N PRO A 165 -8.79 24.08 -5.36
CA PRO A 165 -9.42 24.87 -6.42
C PRO A 165 -8.54 26.01 -6.93
N GLN A 166 -8.82 26.50 -8.14
CA GLN A 166 -8.36 27.81 -8.61
C GLN A 166 -8.80 28.93 -7.64
N GLY A 167 -7.95 29.94 -7.43
CA GLY A 167 -8.21 31.06 -6.52
C GLY A 167 -7.90 30.79 -5.03
N THR A 168 -7.36 29.62 -4.68
CA THR A 168 -6.97 29.29 -3.30
C THR A 168 -5.75 30.12 -2.89
N LYS A 169 -5.89 30.96 -1.85
CA LYS A 169 -4.76 31.70 -1.23
C LYS A 169 -4.03 30.81 -0.22
N LEU A 170 -2.69 30.88 -0.26
CA LEU A 170 -1.75 30.01 0.43
C LEU A 170 -0.61 30.84 1.04
N THR A 171 0.03 30.34 2.09
CA THR A 171 1.28 30.92 2.62
C THR A 171 2.47 30.20 1.99
N VAL A 172 3.49 30.93 1.52
CA VAL A 172 4.70 30.32 0.96
C VAL A 172 5.69 30.02 2.08
N VAL A 173 6.08 28.74 2.21
CA VAL A 173 6.99 28.22 3.24
C VAL A 173 8.41 28.09 2.70
N ASP A 174 8.56 27.62 1.46
CA ASP A 174 9.83 27.61 0.73
C ASP A 174 9.59 27.95 -0.75
N ASN A 175 10.47 28.77 -1.32
CA ASN A 175 10.44 29.21 -2.71
C ASN A 175 11.78 28.91 -3.45
N SER A 176 12.69 28.17 -2.83
CA SER A 176 14.07 27.94 -3.31
C SER A 176 14.18 27.06 -4.57
N ASN A 177 13.29 26.08 -4.73
CA ASN A 177 13.31 25.17 -5.88
C ASN A 177 12.90 25.87 -7.19
N ALA A 178 13.57 25.54 -8.31
CA ALA A 178 13.38 26.23 -9.58
C ALA A 178 11.95 26.11 -10.16
N GLY A 179 11.26 24.98 -9.98
CA GLY A 179 9.95 24.70 -10.57
C GLY A 179 8.79 24.58 -9.57
N TRP A 180 9.08 24.43 -8.27
CA TRP A 180 8.08 24.11 -7.25
C TRP A 180 8.24 25.03 -6.02
N ALA A 181 7.13 25.39 -5.39
CA ALA A 181 7.11 26.08 -4.10
C ALA A 181 6.52 25.14 -3.04
N GLN A 182 7.07 25.18 -1.83
CA GLN A 182 6.44 24.59 -0.66
C GLN A 182 5.48 25.62 -0.05
N VAL A 183 4.23 25.23 0.14
CA VAL A 183 3.12 26.09 0.51
C VAL A 183 2.31 25.45 1.63
N GLN A 184 1.74 26.29 2.51
CA GLN A 184 0.81 25.89 3.54
C GLN A 184 -0.60 26.39 3.21
N THR A 185 -1.57 25.51 3.32
CA THR A 185 -3.00 25.80 3.12
C THR A 185 -3.63 26.48 4.35
N PRO A 186 -4.81 27.12 4.24
CA PRO A 186 -5.52 27.70 5.37
C PRO A 186 -5.91 26.69 6.47
N ASP A 187 -6.03 25.39 6.14
CA ASP A 187 -6.22 24.29 7.11
C ASP A 187 -4.90 23.67 7.60
N GLY A 188 -3.77 24.39 7.44
CA GLY A 188 -2.49 24.09 8.06
C GLY A 188 -1.63 23.04 7.37
N LYS A 189 -2.07 22.44 6.24
CA LYS A 189 -1.34 21.39 5.54
C LYS A 189 -0.21 21.97 4.68
N THR A 190 1.01 21.51 4.90
CA THR A 190 2.19 21.94 4.13
C THR A 190 2.56 20.90 3.07
N GLY A 191 2.84 21.34 1.84
CA GLY A 191 3.24 20.48 0.73
C GLY A 191 3.74 21.26 -0.48
N TRP A 192 4.07 20.57 -1.56
CA TRP A 192 4.70 21.15 -2.76
C TRP A 192 3.71 21.33 -3.91
N CYS A 193 3.79 22.47 -4.60
CA CYS A 193 3.02 22.82 -5.79
C CYS A 193 3.91 23.37 -6.91
N SER A 194 3.55 23.16 -8.18
CA SER A 194 4.27 23.74 -9.31
C SER A 194 4.07 25.25 -9.36
N LYS A 195 5.15 26.01 -9.55
CA LYS A 195 5.15 27.48 -9.65
C LYS A 195 4.41 27.98 -10.89
N GLU A 196 4.35 27.17 -11.94
CA GLU A 196 3.61 27.42 -13.18
C GLU A 196 2.12 27.75 -12.92
N PHE A 197 1.55 27.22 -11.83
CA PHE A 197 0.16 27.40 -11.46
C PHE A 197 -0.04 28.25 -10.19
N LEU A 198 0.95 29.09 -9.83
CA LEU A 198 0.93 29.97 -8.67
C LEU A 198 1.32 31.41 -9.04
N THR A 199 0.48 32.38 -8.66
CA THR A 199 0.89 33.79 -8.58
C THR A 199 1.41 34.05 -7.17
N ILE A 200 2.66 34.49 -7.02
CA ILE A 200 3.32 34.72 -5.73
C ILE A 200 3.49 36.22 -5.48
N THR A 201 3.11 36.69 -4.30
CA THR A 201 3.11 38.11 -3.90
C THR A 201 3.61 38.24 -2.44
N THR A 202 4.08 39.42 -2.04
CA THR A 202 4.47 39.71 -0.65
C THR A 202 3.56 40.78 -0.07
N GLU A 203 3.01 40.53 1.12
CA GLU A 203 2.03 41.39 1.81
C GLU A 203 2.47 41.65 3.27
N ALA A 204 1.89 42.65 3.94
CA ALA A 204 2.16 42.91 5.37
C ALA A 204 1.17 42.13 6.26
N GLY A 205 1.67 41.43 7.28
CA GLY A 205 0.84 40.62 8.17
C GLY A 205 0.02 41.44 9.18
N SER A 206 -1.18 40.95 9.50
CA SER A 206 -2.01 41.44 10.62
C SER A 206 -2.52 40.25 11.43
N SER A 207 -2.60 40.40 12.76
CA SER A 207 -2.94 39.32 13.69
C SER A 207 -4.20 39.63 14.49
N GLY A 208 -5.09 38.65 14.61
CA GLY A 208 -6.29 38.69 15.45
C GLY A 208 -6.46 37.36 16.17
N SER A 209 -7.12 37.34 17.33
CA SER A 209 -7.19 36.16 18.20
C SER A 209 -8.51 36.04 18.97
N THR A 210 -8.82 34.80 19.34
CA THR A 210 -9.70 34.36 20.45
C THR A 210 -11.20 34.70 20.45
N SER A 211 -11.99 33.62 20.27
CA SER A 211 -13.00 33.11 21.23
C SER A 211 -14.51 33.34 21.02
N SER A 212 -15.26 32.36 21.54
CA SER A 212 -16.63 32.43 22.09
C SER A 212 -17.83 32.56 21.14
N ALA A 213 -18.79 31.63 21.29
CA ALA A 213 -20.20 31.83 20.95
C ALA A 213 -20.98 32.23 22.22
N PRO A 214 -22.20 32.81 22.12
CA PRO A 214 -23.39 31.93 22.16
C PRO A 214 -24.65 32.42 21.39
N ALA A 215 -25.59 31.47 21.22
CA ALA A 215 -27.05 31.60 21.21
C ALA A 215 -27.81 32.75 20.48
N SER A 216 -28.52 32.36 19.41
CA SER A 216 -29.98 32.56 19.20
C SER A 216 -30.67 33.87 19.67
N SER A 217 -31.11 34.68 18.70
CA SER A 217 -32.47 35.28 18.73
C SER A 217 -32.93 35.68 17.32
N ALA A 218 -34.25 35.59 17.06
CA ALA A 218 -34.90 36.24 15.91
C ALA A 218 -35.59 37.53 16.37
N PRO A 219 -35.83 38.46 15.45
CA PRO A 219 -37.19 39.00 15.33
C PRO A 219 -37.68 39.05 13.87
N ALA A 220 -38.96 39.37 13.70
CA ALA A 220 -39.64 39.37 12.40
C ALA A 220 -39.89 40.78 11.83
N SER A 221 -40.09 40.81 10.50
CA SER A 221 -41.02 41.69 9.75
C SER A 221 -41.30 43.11 10.26
N SER A 222 -40.91 44.12 9.47
CA SER A 222 -41.76 45.30 9.27
C SER A 222 -41.61 45.90 7.87
N ALA A 223 -42.75 46.03 7.17
CA ALA A 223 -42.98 47.03 6.14
C ALA A 223 -43.92 48.11 6.73
N PRO A 224 -44.14 49.25 6.05
CA PRO A 224 -45.31 49.32 5.16
C PRO A 224 -45.15 50.24 3.92
N ALA A 225 -46.27 50.44 3.21
CA ALA A 225 -46.51 51.33 2.06
C ALA A 225 -46.21 52.84 2.35
N SER A 226 -46.28 53.80 1.42
CA SER A 226 -47.10 54.00 0.20
C SER A 226 -46.39 55.05 -0.72
N SER A 227 -46.75 55.40 -1.96
CA SER A 227 -48.07 55.46 -2.63
C SER A 227 -47.95 55.60 -4.16
N ALA A 228 -49.07 55.42 -4.89
CA ALA A 228 -49.22 55.78 -6.31
C ALA A 228 -49.66 57.25 -6.50
N PRO A 229 -49.63 57.80 -7.73
CA PRO A 229 -50.89 57.90 -8.49
C PRO A 229 -50.77 57.53 -10.00
N VAL A 230 -51.87 57.69 -10.74
CA VAL A 230 -52.07 57.23 -12.14
C VAL A 230 -52.34 58.36 -13.14
N SER A 231 -51.90 58.22 -14.41
CA SER A 231 -52.73 58.50 -15.61
C SER A 231 -52.06 58.18 -16.96
N SER A 232 -52.86 57.54 -17.83
CA SER A 232 -53.06 57.65 -19.30
C SER A 232 -52.18 58.59 -20.17
N SER A 233 -52.00 58.39 -21.50
CA SER A 233 -52.65 57.52 -22.53
C SER A 233 -51.65 57.25 -23.70
N ALA A 234 -51.90 56.59 -24.85
CA ALA A 234 -53.08 56.03 -25.54
C ALA A 234 -52.67 54.72 -26.30
N SER A 235 -53.50 53.86 -26.93
CA SER A 235 -54.43 53.95 -28.09
C SER A 235 -53.77 54.26 -29.45
N SER A 236 -54.01 53.53 -30.56
CA SER A 236 -55.03 52.51 -30.92
C SER A 236 -54.37 51.32 -31.68
N GLY A 237 -55.04 50.27 -32.22
CA GLY A 237 -56.46 49.94 -32.45
C GLY A 237 -56.67 48.57 -33.13
N THR A 238 -57.87 48.31 -33.68
CA THR A 238 -58.37 47.08 -34.34
C THR A 238 -59.37 47.47 -35.47
N PRO A 239 -60.06 46.59 -36.27
CA PRO A 239 -60.24 45.12 -36.22
C PRO A 239 -60.25 44.35 -37.58
N LEU A 240 -60.59 43.04 -37.55
CA LEU A 240 -61.51 42.26 -38.43
C LEU A 240 -61.03 40.83 -38.81
N GLU A 241 -62.00 39.89 -38.90
CA GLU A 241 -61.88 38.53 -39.46
C GLU A 241 -62.39 38.49 -40.94
N PRO A 242 -62.23 37.39 -41.72
CA PRO A 242 -63.17 36.25 -41.62
C PRO A 242 -62.61 34.83 -41.94
N LYS A 243 -63.40 33.79 -41.63
CA LYS A 243 -63.27 32.41 -42.18
C LYS A 243 -64.12 32.29 -43.47
N PRO A 244 -63.75 31.45 -44.47
CA PRO A 244 -64.11 30.02 -44.45
C PRO A 244 -63.00 29.07 -44.96
N ASP A 245 -63.30 27.77 -44.93
CA ASP A 245 -62.46 26.63 -45.39
C ASP A 245 -62.86 26.25 -46.84
N PRO A 246 -61.95 25.82 -47.74
CA PRO A 246 -61.78 24.35 -47.94
C PRO A 246 -60.39 23.85 -48.44
N SER A 247 -60.31 22.51 -48.52
CA SER A 247 -59.52 21.66 -49.46
C SER A 247 -58.06 21.26 -49.12
N ASP A 248 -57.93 19.99 -48.71
CA ASP A 248 -56.81 19.10 -49.07
C ASP A 248 -56.89 18.75 -50.57
N PRO A 249 -55.75 18.59 -51.27
CA PRO A 249 -55.41 17.22 -51.67
C PRO A 249 -53.91 16.88 -51.62
N SER A 250 -53.67 15.61 -51.25
CA SER A 250 -52.60 14.72 -51.77
C SER A 250 -51.19 14.83 -51.17
N GLY A 251 -50.94 13.98 -50.16
CA GLY A 251 -49.89 12.96 -50.31
C GLY A 251 -48.47 13.31 -49.86
N THR A 252 -48.29 13.72 -48.60
CA THR A 252 -46.96 13.74 -47.95
C THR A 252 -46.62 12.40 -47.30
N GLU A 253 -45.44 11.85 -47.59
CA GLU A 253 -44.96 10.60 -47.01
C GLU A 253 -44.71 10.75 -45.49
N LYS A 254 -45.47 10.04 -44.66
CA LYS A 254 -45.28 10.07 -43.20
C LYS A 254 -44.14 9.15 -42.78
N THR A 255 -42.94 9.70 -42.69
CA THR A 255 -41.77 9.00 -42.10
C THR A 255 -41.86 9.01 -40.57
N THR A 256 -41.80 7.83 -39.96
CA THR A 256 -41.72 7.64 -38.50
C THR A 256 -40.37 7.06 -38.10
N ALA A 257 -40.05 7.11 -36.82
CA ALA A 257 -38.86 6.47 -36.28
C ALA A 257 -39.13 5.89 -34.88
N THR A 258 -38.47 4.77 -34.58
CA THR A 258 -38.44 4.20 -33.23
C THR A 258 -37.02 4.25 -32.70
N THR A 259 -36.80 4.75 -31.49
CA THR A 259 -35.48 4.73 -30.84
C THR A 259 -35.03 3.30 -30.54
N THR A 260 -33.77 2.95 -30.78
CA THR A 260 -33.19 1.62 -30.48
C THR A 260 -32.34 1.57 -29.20
N ALA A 261 -32.18 2.71 -28.53
CA ALA A 261 -31.56 2.88 -27.22
C ALA A 261 -32.13 4.13 -26.53
N ASN A 262 -31.79 4.36 -25.26
CA ASN A 262 -32.16 5.61 -24.57
C ASN A 262 -31.42 6.80 -25.22
N LEU A 263 -32.15 7.68 -25.89
CA LEU A 263 -31.60 8.62 -26.87
C LEU A 263 -31.84 10.09 -26.46
N LYS A 264 -30.77 10.90 -26.46
CA LYS A 264 -30.83 12.32 -26.12
C LYS A 264 -31.41 13.14 -27.26
N LEU A 265 -32.54 13.81 -27.01
CA LEU A 265 -33.15 14.80 -27.88
C LEU A 265 -32.51 16.18 -27.60
N ARG A 266 -32.09 16.90 -28.64
CA ARG A 266 -31.26 18.12 -28.52
C ARG A 266 -31.78 19.31 -29.32
N THR A 267 -31.29 20.50 -29.02
CA THR A 267 -31.65 21.75 -29.73
C THR A 267 -31.08 21.86 -31.16
N GLY A 268 -30.05 21.08 -31.52
CA GLY A 268 -29.42 21.09 -32.84
C GLY A 268 -28.73 19.76 -33.20
N PRO A 269 -28.36 19.56 -34.49
CA PRO A 269 -27.74 18.32 -34.98
C PRO A 269 -26.28 18.19 -34.52
N GLY A 270 -26.06 17.59 -33.36
CA GLY A 270 -24.71 17.34 -32.83
C GLY A 270 -24.68 17.06 -31.34
N THR A 271 -23.61 16.43 -30.86
CA THR A 271 -23.37 16.16 -29.43
C THR A 271 -23.20 17.42 -28.57
N ASN A 272 -22.98 18.56 -29.22
CA ASN A 272 -22.55 19.82 -28.62
C ASN A 272 -23.73 20.75 -28.29
N TYR A 273 -24.93 20.42 -28.77
CA TYR A 273 -26.16 21.18 -28.55
C TYR A 273 -26.87 20.75 -27.27
N ASP A 274 -27.55 21.68 -26.59
CA ASP A 274 -28.23 21.44 -25.32
C ASP A 274 -29.27 20.32 -25.40
N MET A 275 -29.41 19.58 -24.30
CA MET A 275 -30.38 18.48 -24.18
C MET A 275 -31.76 19.02 -23.82
N ILE A 276 -32.78 18.61 -24.57
CA ILE A 276 -34.19 18.91 -24.31
C ILE A 276 -34.79 17.86 -23.36
N LEU A 277 -34.48 16.59 -23.60
CA LEU A 277 -34.86 15.43 -22.77
C LEU A 277 -34.14 14.15 -23.23
N ILE A 278 -34.32 13.06 -22.49
CA ILE A 278 -33.96 11.70 -22.92
C ILE A 278 -35.25 10.98 -23.34
N LEU A 279 -35.22 10.36 -24.53
CA LEU A 279 -36.23 9.44 -25.04
C LEU A 279 -35.88 8.03 -24.58
N ALA A 280 -36.86 7.25 -24.09
CA ALA A 280 -36.65 5.86 -23.71
C ALA A 280 -36.49 4.97 -24.96
N ASN A 281 -35.76 3.86 -24.86
CA ASN A 281 -35.73 2.84 -25.91
C ASN A 281 -37.16 2.40 -26.29
N GLY A 282 -37.42 2.15 -27.58
CA GLY A 282 -38.76 1.86 -28.10
C GLY A 282 -39.70 3.08 -28.27
N THR A 283 -39.29 4.31 -27.95
CA THR A 283 -40.14 5.50 -28.17
C THR A 283 -40.41 5.72 -29.66
N GLU A 284 -41.69 5.82 -30.03
CA GLU A 284 -42.12 6.22 -31.37
C GLU A 284 -42.11 7.75 -31.57
N LEU A 285 -41.71 8.15 -32.78
CA LEU A 285 -41.43 9.53 -33.17
C LEU A 285 -41.94 9.79 -34.58
N THR A 286 -42.41 11.01 -34.84
CA THR A 286 -42.59 11.50 -36.23
C THR A 286 -41.30 12.20 -36.66
N VAL A 287 -40.73 11.83 -37.80
CA VAL A 287 -39.55 12.52 -38.35
C VAL A 287 -40.03 13.79 -39.08
N THR A 288 -39.50 14.94 -38.71
CA THR A 288 -39.87 16.26 -39.27
C THR A 288 -38.76 16.91 -40.10
N ASP A 289 -37.51 16.45 -39.96
CA ASP A 289 -36.41 16.68 -40.91
C ASP A 289 -35.49 15.45 -40.91
N ASN A 290 -35.02 15.05 -42.09
CA ASN A 290 -34.15 13.89 -42.29
C ASN A 290 -32.93 14.22 -43.18
N SER A 291 -32.68 15.49 -43.50
CA SER A 291 -31.69 15.92 -44.51
C SER A 291 -30.23 15.87 -44.04
N ASP A 292 -29.96 16.01 -42.74
CA ASP A 292 -28.61 15.89 -42.18
C ASP A 292 -28.11 14.43 -42.24
N PRO A 293 -26.83 14.16 -42.58
CA PRO A 293 -26.33 12.79 -42.75
C PRO A 293 -26.27 11.95 -41.46
N GLY A 294 -26.17 12.56 -40.27
CA GLY A 294 -26.03 11.87 -38.98
C GLY A 294 -27.19 12.05 -38.01
N TRP A 295 -28.02 13.08 -38.19
CA TRP A 295 -29.07 13.48 -37.25
C TRP A 295 -30.43 13.61 -37.93
N ALA A 296 -31.50 13.19 -37.24
CA ALA A 296 -32.87 13.47 -37.67
C ALA A 296 -33.51 14.47 -36.70
N LYS A 297 -34.32 15.39 -37.22
CA LYS A 297 -35.21 16.20 -36.40
C LYS A 297 -36.52 15.43 -36.24
N VAL A 298 -36.98 15.30 -35.01
CA VAL A 298 -38.12 14.48 -34.63
C VAL A 298 -39.09 15.25 -33.74
N ARG A 299 -40.35 14.82 -33.73
CA ARG A 299 -41.41 15.30 -32.85
C ARG A 299 -41.97 14.14 -32.03
N THR A 300 -42.06 14.32 -30.72
CA THR A 300 -42.67 13.35 -29.79
C THR A 300 -44.20 13.36 -29.89
N ALA A 301 -44.87 12.33 -29.36
CA ALA A 301 -46.33 12.34 -29.19
C ALA A 301 -46.82 13.53 -28.33
N SER A 302 -46.01 13.97 -27.37
CA SER A 302 -46.21 15.18 -26.56
C SER A 302 -45.87 16.51 -27.26
N GLY A 303 -45.64 16.50 -28.58
CA GLY A 303 -45.45 17.69 -29.40
C GLY A 303 -44.08 18.39 -29.29
N LYS A 304 -43.17 17.90 -28.45
CA LYS A 304 -41.81 18.47 -28.34
C LYS A 304 -40.97 18.09 -29.56
N GLU A 305 -40.22 19.05 -30.09
CA GLU A 305 -39.29 18.84 -31.20
C GLU A 305 -37.83 18.92 -30.77
N GLY A 306 -36.96 18.22 -31.50
CA GLY A 306 -35.51 18.35 -31.38
C GLY A 306 -34.77 17.41 -32.33
N TRP A 307 -33.44 17.40 -32.24
CA TRP A 307 -32.56 16.56 -33.05
C TRP A 307 -32.03 15.36 -32.24
N CYS A 308 -31.89 14.20 -32.88
CA CYS A 308 -31.26 13.02 -32.30
C CYS A 308 -30.50 12.20 -33.36
N SER A 309 -29.50 11.42 -32.91
CA SER A 309 -28.61 10.66 -33.81
C SER A 309 -29.34 9.53 -34.53
N LYS A 310 -29.16 9.43 -35.84
CA LYS A 310 -29.72 8.37 -36.70
C LYS A 310 -29.19 6.99 -36.35
N GLU A 311 -28.00 6.89 -35.77
CA GLU A 311 -27.39 5.63 -35.31
C GLU A 311 -28.31 4.86 -34.32
N TYR A 312 -29.12 5.60 -33.57
CA TYR A 312 -30.02 5.05 -32.54
C TYR A 312 -31.51 5.21 -32.92
N LEU A 313 -31.81 5.36 -34.21
CA LEU A 313 -33.17 5.43 -34.76
C LEU A 313 -33.39 4.34 -35.83
N ARG A 314 -34.42 3.52 -35.63
CA ARG A 314 -35.01 2.73 -36.71
C ARG A 314 -36.05 3.59 -37.43
N ILE A 315 -35.62 4.25 -38.51
CA ILE A 315 -36.50 5.07 -39.36
C ILE A 315 -37.29 4.17 -40.33
N VAL A 316 -38.58 4.46 -40.52
CA VAL A 316 -39.48 3.76 -41.45
C VAL A 316 -40.29 4.78 -42.26
N THR A 317 -40.21 4.68 -43.59
CA THR A 317 -41.01 5.48 -44.52
C THR A 317 -42.01 4.55 -45.22
N THR A 318 -43.30 4.73 -44.95
CA THR A 318 -44.36 3.85 -45.45
C THR A 318 -44.86 4.29 -46.83
N GLY A 319 -44.12 3.91 -47.88
CA GLY A 319 -44.50 4.09 -49.28
C GLY A 319 -45.35 2.93 -49.82
N GLY A 320 -46.30 3.24 -50.71
CA GLY A 320 -47.27 2.28 -51.25
C GLY A 320 -46.76 1.38 -52.39
N GLY A 321 -45.99 0.34 -52.05
CA GLY A 321 -45.87 -0.93 -52.79
C GLY A 321 -45.25 -0.98 -54.21
N SER A 322 -44.24 -1.83 -54.40
CA SER A 322 -44.41 -3.07 -55.20
C SER A 322 -43.12 -3.95 -55.24
N SER A 323 -43.31 -5.26 -55.40
CA SER A 323 -42.36 -6.31 -55.87
C SER A 323 -40.95 -6.44 -55.25
N GLY A 324 -40.73 -7.57 -54.57
CA GLY A 324 -39.42 -8.16 -54.27
C GLY A 324 -39.57 -9.52 -53.59
N SER A 325 -39.20 -10.62 -54.26
CA SER A 325 -39.54 -12.00 -53.83
C SER A 325 -38.38 -12.76 -53.18
N GLY A 326 -38.73 -13.74 -52.34
CA GLY A 326 -37.84 -14.57 -51.51
C GLY A 326 -38.26 -14.49 -50.04
N GLY A 327 -38.63 -15.56 -49.33
CA GLY A 327 -38.22 -16.96 -49.45
C GLY A 327 -37.09 -17.23 -48.44
N SER A 328 -37.17 -18.19 -47.52
CA SER A 328 -38.13 -19.30 -47.39
C SER A 328 -38.28 -19.76 -45.92
N SER A 329 -39.14 -20.76 -45.75
CA SER A 329 -39.41 -21.65 -44.61
C SER A 329 -38.28 -21.91 -43.59
N GLY A 330 -38.61 -22.33 -42.36
CA GLY A 330 -39.90 -22.94 -41.98
C GLY A 330 -40.19 -23.14 -40.50
N SER A 331 -41.42 -23.61 -40.27
CA SER A 331 -42.08 -23.70 -38.97
C SER A 331 -42.11 -25.14 -38.41
N SER A 332 -42.06 -25.24 -37.09
CA SER A 332 -42.77 -26.26 -36.28
C SER A 332 -42.82 -25.73 -34.84
N SER A 333 -43.92 -25.22 -34.28
CA SER A 333 -45.37 -25.38 -34.53
C SER A 333 -45.95 -26.76 -34.22
N SER A 334 -46.42 -26.90 -32.98
CA SER A 334 -47.67 -27.57 -32.55
C SER A 334 -47.76 -27.43 -31.02
N SER A 335 -48.91 -27.26 -30.37
CA SER A 335 -50.32 -27.04 -30.80
C SER A 335 -51.00 -26.25 -29.66
N GLU A 336 -51.88 -25.26 -29.90
CA GLU A 336 -53.32 -25.41 -30.18
C GLU A 336 -54.09 -26.20 -29.09
N SER A 337 -55.31 -25.86 -28.65
CA SER A 337 -56.34 -24.86 -29.04
C SER A 337 -57.48 -24.89 -27.98
N SER A 338 -58.52 -24.03 -27.87
CA SER A 338 -58.91 -22.74 -28.49
C SER A 338 -60.20 -22.18 -27.81
N SER A 339 -60.72 -21.03 -28.29
CA SER A 339 -62.10 -20.50 -28.11
C SER A 339 -62.44 -19.79 -26.76
N SER A 340 -63.28 -18.73 -26.69
CA SER A 340 -64.08 -18.03 -27.73
C SER A 340 -64.39 -16.54 -27.45
N SER A 341 -64.73 -15.80 -28.52
CA SER A 341 -65.72 -14.70 -28.59
C SER A 341 -65.61 -13.40 -27.74
N SER A 342 -64.93 -12.40 -28.31
CA SER A 342 -65.47 -11.07 -28.69
C SER A 342 -66.27 -10.14 -27.74
N SER A 343 -65.87 -8.86 -27.77
CA SER A 343 -66.66 -7.61 -27.60
C SER A 343 -66.50 -6.85 -26.27
N GLY A 344 -66.26 -5.53 -26.34
CA GLY A 344 -66.48 -4.60 -25.21
C GLY A 344 -65.39 -3.56 -24.97
N SER A 345 -65.65 -2.32 -25.38
CA SER A 345 -64.88 -1.10 -25.09
C SER A 345 -64.53 -0.87 -23.61
N GLY A 346 -63.37 -0.26 -23.32
CA GLY A 346 -63.03 0.29 -22.02
C GLY A 346 -61.54 0.56 -21.85
N GLY A 347 -61.12 1.84 -21.85
CA GLY A 347 -59.73 2.22 -21.62
C GLY A 347 -59.47 2.62 -20.16
N SER A 348 -58.32 2.22 -19.63
CA SER A 348 -57.75 2.75 -18.39
C SER A 348 -56.23 2.79 -18.52
N ASP A 349 -55.65 3.98 -18.46
CA ASP A 349 -54.21 4.18 -18.46
C ASP A 349 -53.62 3.64 -17.16
N SER A 350 -52.60 2.78 -17.23
CA SER A 350 -52.01 2.15 -16.04
C SER A 350 -50.76 2.93 -15.63
N ASP A 351 -50.92 3.83 -14.64
CA ASP A 351 -49.87 4.73 -14.16
C ASP A 351 -48.52 4.01 -13.93
N HIS A 352 -47.54 4.33 -14.77
CA HIS A 352 -46.16 3.83 -14.70
C HIS A 352 -45.39 4.53 -13.55
N THR A 353 -45.74 4.21 -12.31
CA THR A 353 -45.16 4.83 -11.11
C THR A 353 -43.74 4.37 -10.82
N ILE A 354 -42.87 5.27 -10.34
CA ILE A 354 -41.49 4.93 -9.94
C ILE A 354 -41.52 4.37 -8.51
N VAL A 355 -41.08 3.12 -8.34
CA VAL A 355 -41.13 2.39 -7.06
C VAL A 355 -39.76 2.22 -6.38
N GLY A 356 -38.66 2.39 -7.13
CA GLY A 356 -37.31 2.18 -6.61
C GLY A 356 -36.22 2.69 -7.53
N ALA A 357 -34.96 2.53 -7.10
CA ALA A 357 -33.79 2.82 -7.90
C ALA A 357 -32.58 1.95 -7.50
N VAL A 358 -31.63 1.81 -8.42
CA VAL A 358 -30.36 1.10 -8.23
C VAL A 358 -29.18 2.03 -8.49
N VAL A 359 -28.22 2.07 -7.56
CA VAL A 359 -26.99 2.88 -7.69
C VAL A 359 -26.08 2.32 -8.79
N ASN A 360 -25.73 3.14 -9.79
CA ASN A 360 -24.87 2.74 -10.91
C ASN A 360 -23.43 3.30 -10.81
N ALA A 361 -23.17 4.29 -9.95
CA ALA A 361 -21.81 4.76 -9.66
C ALA A 361 -21.13 3.94 -8.55
N ASP A 362 -19.80 3.78 -8.62
CA ASP A 362 -19.03 2.93 -7.70
C ASP A 362 -19.19 3.34 -6.23
N ALA A 363 -19.36 4.64 -5.96
CA ALA A 363 -19.68 5.19 -4.65
C ALA A 363 -20.52 6.47 -4.77
N LEU A 364 -21.84 6.40 -4.52
CA LEU A 364 -22.78 7.50 -4.68
C LEU A 364 -23.24 8.08 -3.34
N ARG A 365 -23.22 9.40 -3.20
CA ARG A 365 -23.51 10.11 -1.95
C ARG A 365 -25.01 10.40 -1.77
N LEU A 366 -25.60 9.83 -0.73
CA LEU A 366 -26.89 10.24 -0.16
C LEU A 366 -26.69 11.53 0.65
N ARG A 367 -27.51 12.55 0.41
CA ARG A 367 -27.35 13.89 1.01
C ARG A 367 -28.61 14.38 1.72
N ALA A 368 -28.42 15.30 2.65
CA ALA A 368 -29.53 15.86 3.43
C ALA A 368 -30.48 16.74 2.61
N GLN A 369 -30.00 17.38 1.54
CA GLN A 369 -30.75 18.27 0.64
C GLN A 369 -30.30 18.08 -0.81
N LYS A 370 -31.09 18.59 -1.77
CA LYS A 370 -30.85 18.61 -3.23
C LYS A 370 -29.67 19.53 -3.63
N SER A 371 -28.45 19.23 -3.18
CA SER A 371 -27.25 20.03 -3.49
C SER A 371 -25.95 19.26 -3.29
N THR A 372 -24.99 19.44 -4.20
CA THR A 372 -23.61 18.90 -4.10
C THR A 372 -22.80 19.49 -2.94
N SER A 373 -23.26 20.58 -2.33
CA SER A 373 -22.69 21.19 -1.12
C SER A 373 -23.40 20.74 0.18
N SER A 374 -24.51 20.00 0.09
CA SER A 374 -25.25 19.52 1.27
C SER A 374 -24.53 18.39 2.01
N ALA A 375 -24.76 18.30 3.32
CA ALA A 375 -24.21 17.26 4.19
C ALA A 375 -24.48 15.85 3.64
N ILE A 376 -23.46 14.99 3.69
CA ILE A 376 -23.54 13.61 3.22
C ILE A 376 -24.06 12.75 4.38
N LEU A 377 -25.21 12.10 4.18
CA LEU A 377 -25.83 11.20 5.15
C LEU A 377 -25.27 9.78 5.05
N ALA A 378 -24.95 9.33 3.83
CA ALA A 378 -24.31 8.05 3.56
C ALA A 378 -23.58 8.08 2.21
N THR A 379 -22.69 7.13 1.97
CA THR A 379 -22.19 6.81 0.62
C THR A 379 -22.54 5.36 0.33
N LEU A 380 -23.22 5.12 -0.79
CA LEU A 380 -23.77 3.81 -1.16
C LEU A 380 -22.99 3.26 -2.37
N PRO A 381 -22.54 1.99 -2.32
CA PRO A 381 -21.79 1.39 -3.43
C PRO A 381 -22.68 1.04 -4.63
N LYS A 382 -22.06 0.80 -5.79
CA LYS A 382 -22.74 0.29 -6.99
C LYS A 382 -23.54 -0.99 -6.71
N GLY A 383 -24.73 -1.07 -7.28
CA GLY A 383 -25.69 -2.15 -7.08
C GLY A 383 -26.59 -2.00 -5.85
N THR A 384 -26.39 -0.99 -5.00
CA THR A 384 -27.28 -0.73 -3.86
C THR A 384 -28.69 -0.37 -4.36
N GLN A 385 -29.71 -1.08 -3.87
CA GLN A 385 -31.11 -0.73 -4.08
C GLN A 385 -31.60 0.29 -3.04
N VAL A 386 -32.47 1.21 -3.47
CA VAL A 386 -33.17 2.17 -2.61
C VAL A 386 -34.63 2.31 -3.06
N SER A 387 -35.55 2.56 -2.14
CA SER A 387 -36.92 2.96 -2.49
C SER A 387 -36.92 4.42 -2.91
N VAL A 388 -37.64 4.76 -3.99
CA VAL A 388 -37.84 6.16 -4.38
C VAL A 388 -39.01 6.74 -3.58
N LEU A 389 -38.87 8.00 -3.15
CA LEU A 389 -39.91 8.76 -2.45
C LEU A 389 -40.38 9.99 -3.24
N ASP A 390 -39.47 10.62 -3.99
CA ASP A 390 -39.75 11.70 -4.94
C ASP A 390 -38.74 11.61 -6.10
N ALA A 391 -39.25 11.65 -7.33
CA ALA A 391 -38.47 11.72 -8.57
C ALA A 391 -39.02 12.79 -9.54
N SER A 392 -39.77 13.78 -9.02
CA SER A 392 -40.27 14.93 -9.78
C SER A 392 -39.18 15.88 -10.28
N ASP A 393 -37.95 15.67 -9.79
CA ASP A 393 -36.78 16.52 -10.00
C ASP A 393 -35.77 15.82 -10.91
N PRO A 394 -35.36 16.45 -12.03
CA PRO A 394 -34.53 15.79 -13.04
C PRO A 394 -33.06 15.61 -12.62
N GLU A 395 -32.61 16.26 -11.54
CA GLU A 395 -31.24 16.14 -11.04
C GLU A 395 -31.14 15.40 -9.70
N TRP A 396 -32.17 15.46 -8.84
CA TRP A 396 -32.13 14.95 -7.47
C TRP A 396 -33.34 14.09 -7.07
N VAL A 397 -33.14 12.77 -7.10
CA VAL A 397 -34.12 11.79 -6.61
C VAL A 397 -34.07 11.75 -5.07
N GLN A 398 -35.22 11.90 -4.41
CA GLN A 398 -35.36 11.58 -2.99
C GLN A 398 -35.58 10.08 -2.83
N VAL A 399 -34.78 9.45 -1.98
CA VAL A 399 -34.79 8.00 -1.76
C VAL A 399 -34.75 7.65 -0.29
N LYS A 400 -35.13 6.41 0.02
CA LYS A 400 -34.99 5.76 1.32
C LYS A 400 -34.16 4.49 1.19
N THR A 401 -33.12 4.36 2.00
CA THR A 401 -32.31 3.13 2.06
C THR A 401 -33.01 2.04 2.86
N THR A 402 -32.59 0.79 2.68
CA THR A 402 -33.05 -0.36 3.48
C THR A 402 -32.86 -0.14 4.99
N ASN A 403 -31.84 0.65 5.38
CA ASN A 403 -31.55 1.01 6.77
C ASN A 403 -32.41 2.19 7.27
N GLY A 404 -33.42 2.62 6.50
CA GLY A 404 -34.39 3.66 6.89
C GLY A 404 -33.94 5.10 6.66
N LEU A 405 -32.70 5.35 6.22
CA LEU A 405 -32.20 6.72 5.95
C LEU A 405 -32.87 7.31 4.70
N THR A 406 -33.53 8.46 4.87
CA THR A 406 -34.09 9.26 3.77
C THR A 406 -33.15 10.41 3.41
N GLY A 407 -32.98 10.67 2.11
CA GLY A 407 -32.20 11.81 1.60
C GLY A 407 -32.25 11.89 0.07
N TYR A 408 -31.43 12.78 -0.51
CA TYR A 408 -31.38 13.03 -1.95
C TYR A 408 -30.11 12.46 -2.58
N MET A 409 -30.23 11.92 -3.79
CA MET A 409 -29.15 11.34 -4.59
C MET A 409 -29.25 11.87 -6.03
N SER A 410 -28.11 11.99 -6.71
CA SER A 410 -28.11 12.49 -8.10
C SER A 410 -28.74 11.47 -9.05
N ALA A 411 -29.69 11.93 -9.87
CA ALA A 411 -30.41 11.11 -10.84
C ALA A 411 -29.48 10.49 -11.91
N GLU A 412 -28.39 11.18 -12.29
CA GLU A 412 -27.39 10.69 -13.27
C GLU A 412 -26.83 9.30 -12.92
N TYR A 413 -26.75 9.00 -11.63
CA TYR A 413 -26.10 7.80 -11.10
C TYR A 413 -27.10 6.77 -10.54
N LEU A 414 -28.39 6.92 -10.85
CA LEU A 414 -29.47 6.01 -10.46
C LEU A 414 -30.18 5.43 -11.70
N THR A 415 -30.31 4.11 -11.74
CA THR A 415 -31.28 3.45 -12.63
C THR A 415 -32.61 3.37 -11.88
N LEU A 416 -33.61 4.15 -12.31
CA LEU A 416 -34.96 4.09 -11.75
C LEU A 416 -35.65 2.76 -12.08
N ARG A 417 -36.59 2.34 -11.23
CA ARG A 417 -37.47 1.17 -11.41
C ARG A 417 -38.94 1.56 -11.33
N TYR A 418 -39.75 1.00 -12.21
CA TYR A 418 -41.18 1.30 -12.37
C TYR A 418 -42.06 0.16 -11.81
N SER A 419 -43.34 0.46 -11.56
CA SER A 419 -44.31 -0.49 -10.98
C SER A 419 -44.64 -1.69 -11.88
N ASP A 420 -44.37 -1.56 -13.17
CA ASP A 420 -44.58 -2.58 -14.21
C ASP A 420 -43.27 -3.22 -14.72
N ASP A 421 -42.10 -2.80 -14.21
CA ASP A 421 -40.83 -3.46 -14.52
C ASP A 421 -40.93 -4.96 -14.13
N PRO A 422 -40.70 -5.91 -15.05
CA PRO A 422 -40.69 -7.31 -14.69
C PRO A 422 -39.59 -7.55 -13.65
N GLU A 423 -39.94 -8.28 -12.59
CA GLU A 423 -39.12 -8.47 -11.38
C GLU A 423 -37.74 -9.12 -11.66
N THR A 424 -37.57 -9.66 -12.86
CA THR A 424 -36.38 -10.30 -13.43
C THR A 424 -35.31 -9.34 -13.96
N THR A 425 -35.53 -8.01 -13.97
CA THR A 425 -34.53 -7.02 -14.42
C THR A 425 -33.38 -6.81 -13.43
N LEU A 426 -33.52 -7.25 -12.19
CA LEU A 426 -32.44 -7.25 -11.21
C LEU A 426 -31.42 -8.37 -11.53
N PRO A 427 -30.11 -8.12 -11.42
CA PRO A 427 -29.11 -9.17 -11.62
C PRO A 427 -29.27 -10.23 -10.52
N SER A 428 -29.78 -11.41 -10.89
CA SER A 428 -29.97 -12.53 -9.98
C SER A 428 -28.68 -13.37 -9.88
N GLY A 429 -28.44 -13.96 -8.70
CA GLY A 429 -27.26 -14.76 -8.45
C GLY A 429 -27.26 -15.32 -7.03
N ASN A 430 -26.82 -16.57 -6.86
CA ASN A 430 -26.83 -17.24 -5.58
C ASN A 430 -25.69 -16.71 -4.67
N ILE A 431 -25.94 -15.56 -4.03
CA ILE A 431 -25.01 -14.96 -3.08
C ILE A 431 -24.89 -15.83 -1.82
N THR A 432 -23.65 -16.15 -1.45
CA THR A 432 -23.31 -16.96 -0.28
C THR A 432 -22.26 -16.22 0.57
N LEU A 433 -22.33 -16.38 1.89
CA LEU A 433 -21.32 -15.88 2.83
C LEU A 433 -20.45 -17.02 3.35
N SER A 434 -19.19 -16.73 3.64
CA SER A 434 -18.26 -17.66 4.29
C SER A 434 -18.73 -18.15 5.66
N ASN A 435 -19.58 -17.39 6.35
CA ASN A 435 -20.07 -17.68 7.69
C ASN A 435 -21.51 -17.15 7.84
N THR A 436 -22.40 -17.94 8.43
CA THR A 436 -23.77 -17.51 8.83
C THR A 436 -23.84 -16.98 10.26
N THR A 437 -22.82 -17.26 11.07
CA THR A 437 -22.63 -16.67 12.41
C THR A 437 -21.15 -16.34 12.64
N GLY A 438 -20.87 -15.41 13.56
CA GLY A 438 -19.53 -15.08 13.99
C GLY A 438 -19.50 -14.51 15.41
N THR A 439 -18.39 -14.70 16.11
CA THR A 439 -18.13 -14.09 17.42
C THR A 439 -16.80 -13.38 17.38
N VAL A 440 -16.77 -12.11 17.81
CA VAL A 440 -15.61 -11.22 17.67
C VAL A 440 -15.49 -10.33 18.91
N ALA A 441 -14.28 -10.14 19.43
CA ALA A 441 -14.06 -9.22 20.54
C ALA A 441 -14.12 -7.76 20.05
N GLN A 442 -14.65 -6.86 20.89
CA GLN A 442 -14.60 -5.42 20.65
C GLN A 442 -13.19 -4.96 20.25
N GLY A 443 -13.10 -4.05 19.29
CA GLY A 443 -11.85 -3.53 18.73
C GLY A 443 -11.19 -4.43 17.68
N LYS A 444 -11.68 -5.66 17.47
CA LYS A 444 -11.29 -6.51 16.32
C LYS A 444 -12.21 -6.31 15.12
N THR A 445 -11.72 -6.78 13.98
CA THR A 445 -12.44 -6.91 12.72
C THR A 445 -12.64 -8.39 12.40
N PHE A 446 -13.82 -8.76 11.89
CA PHE A 446 -14.17 -10.10 11.39
C PHE A 446 -14.33 -10.05 9.88
N TYR A 447 -13.65 -10.91 9.13
CA TYR A 447 -13.70 -10.90 7.66
C TYR A 447 -14.74 -11.90 7.12
N LEU A 448 -15.85 -11.36 6.61
CA LEU A 448 -16.84 -12.10 5.82
C LEU A 448 -16.51 -12.01 4.33
N LYS A 449 -16.38 -13.16 3.67
CA LYS A 449 -16.29 -13.22 2.21
C LYS A 449 -17.65 -13.58 1.62
N ALA A 450 -18.17 -12.72 0.76
CA ALA A 450 -19.28 -13.05 -0.12
C ALA A 450 -18.79 -13.75 -1.40
N SER A 451 -19.59 -14.65 -1.96
CA SER A 451 -19.28 -15.46 -3.15
C SER A 451 -20.53 -15.70 -4.00
N GLY A 452 -20.34 -16.08 -5.27
CA GLY A 452 -21.43 -16.37 -6.23
C GLY A 452 -21.93 -15.17 -7.05
N VAL A 453 -21.40 -13.97 -6.80
CA VAL A 453 -21.81 -12.70 -7.44
C VAL A 453 -20.58 -11.81 -7.70
N SER A 454 -20.70 -10.83 -8.60
CA SER A 454 -19.59 -9.99 -9.08
C SER A 454 -19.31 -8.73 -8.24
N SER A 455 -20.33 -8.22 -7.55
CA SER A 455 -20.23 -7.09 -6.61
C SER A 455 -21.21 -7.32 -5.45
N VAL A 456 -20.99 -6.63 -4.31
CA VAL A 456 -21.81 -6.80 -3.11
C VAL A 456 -21.93 -5.48 -2.36
N SER A 457 -23.18 -5.10 -2.06
CA SER A 457 -23.49 -4.06 -1.09
C SER A 457 -23.59 -4.66 0.31
N TRP A 458 -23.08 -3.96 1.34
CA TRP A 458 -23.04 -4.45 2.72
C TRP A 458 -23.82 -3.53 3.66
N SER A 459 -24.49 -4.11 4.65
CA SER A 459 -25.22 -3.38 5.69
C SER A 459 -25.13 -4.09 7.05
N SER A 460 -25.39 -3.34 8.12
CA SER A 460 -25.47 -3.83 9.50
C SER A 460 -26.81 -3.41 10.10
N SER A 461 -27.49 -4.34 10.79
CA SER A 461 -28.73 -4.06 11.53
C SER A 461 -28.51 -3.21 12.78
N ASN A 462 -27.27 -3.08 13.25
CA ASN A 462 -26.92 -2.27 14.41
C ASN A 462 -25.49 -1.73 14.30
N THR A 463 -25.37 -0.50 13.79
CA THR A 463 -24.10 0.19 13.56
C THR A 463 -23.41 0.73 14.82
N THR A 464 -24.02 0.65 16.01
CA THR A 464 -23.31 0.94 17.27
C THR A 464 -22.63 -0.30 17.85
N VAL A 465 -23.12 -1.50 17.52
CA VAL A 465 -22.51 -2.79 17.85
C VAL A 465 -21.43 -3.15 16.83
N ALA A 466 -21.74 -3.11 15.54
CA ALA A 466 -20.77 -3.42 14.48
C ALA A 466 -21.07 -2.69 13.16
N THR A 467 -20.01 -2.18 12.52
CA THR A 467 -20.05 -1.61 11.16
C THR A 467 -19.42 -2.58 10.16
N VAL A 468 -19.73 -2.45 8.87
CA VAL A 468 -19.17 -3.31 7.81
C VAL A 468 -18.78 -2.49 6.58
N GLU A 469 -17.60 -2.74 6.05
CA GLU A 469 -17.12 -2.19 4.79
C GLU A 469 -16.37 -3.28 4.01
N ASN A 470 -16.75 -3.52 2.74
CA ASN A 470 -16.11 -4.53 1.86
C ASN A 470 -15.99 -5.95 2.47
N GLY A 471 -16.90 -6.33 3.36
CA GLY A 471 -16.88 -7.61 4.10
C GLY A 471 -16.05 -7.60 5.39
N PHE A 472 -15.34 -6.52 5.69
CA PHE A 472 -14.65 -6.33 6.96
C PHE A 472 -15.60 -5.73 7.99
N VAL A 473 -15.98 -6.53 8.99
CA VAL A 473 -16.90 -6.15 10.06
C VAL A 473 -16.12 -5.64 11.27
N GLU A 474 -16.14 -4.33 11.56
CA GLU A 474 -15.52 -3.75 12.76
C GLU A 474 -16.45 -3.90 13.98
N ALA A 475 -15.93 -4.48 15.07
CA ALA A 475 -16.66 -4.72 16.30
C ALA A 475 -16.51 -3.55 17.28
N LEU A 476 -17.58 -2.77 17.50
CA LEU A 476 -17.54 -1.47 18.16
C LEU A 476 -17.98 -1.51 19.63
N SER A 477 -19.02 -2.27 19.96
CA SER A 477 -19.49 -2.45 21.34
C SER A 477 -20.15 -3.83 21.56
N PRO A 478 -20.09 -4.41 22.77
CA PRO A 478 -20.71 -5.70 23.07
C PRO A 478 -22.21 -5.73 22.75
N GLY A 479 -22.66 -6.83 22.13
CA GLY A 479 -24.04 -6.99 21.66
C GLY A 479 -24.12 -7.91 20.44
N THR A 480 -25.20 -7.79 19.66
CA THR A 480 -25.38 -8.56 18.42
C THR A 480 -25.85 -7.66 17.29
N ALA A 481 -25.30 -7.87 16.09
CA ALA A 481 -25.71 -7.22 14.85
C ALA A 481 -25.85 -8.28 13.74
N VAL A 482 -26.85 -8.13 12.87
CA VAL A 482 -26.96 -8.92 11.64
C VAL A 482 -26.28 -8.15 10.52
N ILE A 483 -25.26 -8.76 9.92
CA ILE A 483 -24.52 -8.21 8.78
C ILE A 483 -25.09 -8.83 7.50
N THR A 484 -25.59 -8.01 6.59
CA THR A 484 -26.24 -8.48 5.36
C THR A 484 -25.45 -8.03 4.14
N ALA A 485 -25.21 -8.99 3.24
CA ALA A 485 -24.62 -8.81 1.93
C ALA A 485 -25.74 -8.95 0.88
N SER A 486 -25.85 -7.97 -0.03
CA SER A 486 -26.93 -7.91 -1.04
C SER A 486 -26.41 -7.63 -2.44
N TYR A 487 -26.97 -8.34 -3.42
CA TYR A 487 -26.72 -8.22 -4.85
C TYR A 487 -28.03 -8.44 -5.63
N GLY A 488 -28.51 -7.41 -6.33
CA GLY A 488 -29.82 -7.45 -6.96
C GLY A 488 -30.93 -7.74 -5.95
N SER A 489 -31.81 -8.68 -6.26
CA SER A 489 -32.86 -9.20 -5.36
C SER A 489 -32.35 -10.22 -4.33
N SER A 490 -31.10 -10.68 -4.47
CA SER A 490 -30.54 -11.77 -3.65
C SER A 490 -29.74 -11.21 -2.47
N SER A 491 -29.86 -11.83 -1.30
CA SER A 491 -29.09 -11.45 -0.12
C SER A 491 -28.74 -12.65 0.76
N ALA A 492 -27.66 -12.51 1.52
CA ALA A 492 -27.21 -13.47 2.52
C ALA A 492 -26.74 -12.72 3.79
N SER A 493 -26.99 -13.29 4.95
CA SER A 493 -26.74 -12.62 6.24
C SER A 493 -25.92 -13.46 7.21
N CYS A 494 -25.18 -12.77 8.07
CA CYS A 494 -24.38 -13.34 9.15
C CYS A 494 -24.73 -12.67 10.48
N THR A 495 -25.07 -13.46 11.51
CA THR A 495 -25.28 -12.94 12.86
C THR A 495 -23.95 -12.82 13.59
N VAL A 496 -23.51 -11.60 13.84
CA VAL A 496 -22.24 -11.29 14.51
C VAL A 496 -22.50 -10.88 15.96
N THR A 497 -21.95 -11.65 16.90
CA THR A 497 -21.96 -11.35 18.33
C THR A 497 -20.63 -10.71 18.73
N VAL A 498 -20.70 -9.48 19.25
CA VAL A 498 -19.56 -8.76 19.79
C VAL A 498 -19.43 -9.03 21.27
N THR A 499 -18.25 -9.49 21.70
CA THR A 499 -17.91 -9.68 23.12
C THR A 499 -17.08 -8.51 23.65
N GLN A 500 -16.92 -8.43 24.97
CA GLN A 500 -16.00 -7.49 25.62
C GLN A 500 -14.59 -7.58 25.04
N SER A 501 -13.86 -6.46 24.98
CA SER A 501 -12.49 -6.48 24.47
C SER A 501 -11.58 -7.40 25.29
N GLN A 502 -10.63 -8.03 24.62
CA GLN A 502 -9.59 -8.86 25.20
C GLN A 502 -8.56 -8.07 26.02
N GLY A 503 -8.49 -6.73 25.87
CA GLY A 503 -7.59 -5.83 26.59
C GLY A 503 -6.15 -5.93 26.12
N ILE A 504 -5.55 -7.12 26.19
CA ILE A 504 -4.29 -7.44 25.51
C ILE A 504 -4.54 -7.79 24.04
N ARG A 505 -3.72 -7.21 23.15
CA ARG A 505 -3.87 -7.29 21.70
C ARG A 505 -2.83 -8.20 21.06
N THR A 506 -1.57 -8.08 21.50
CA THR A 506 -0.45 -8.94 21.07
C THR A 506 0.74 -8.83 22.02
N ALA A 507 1.67 -9.80 22.01
CA ALA A 507 2.94 -9.73 22.72
C ALA A 507 4.07 -10.45 21.95
N TYR A 508 5.31 -10.03 22.19
CA TYR A 508 6.53 -10.62 21.62
C TYR A 508 7.74 -10.34 22.51
N THR A 509 8.90 -10.90 22.16
CA THR A 509 10.18 -10.64 22.83
C THR A 509 11.20 -10.07 21.85
N SER A 510 12.05 -9.13 22.29
CA SER A 510 13.14 -8.56 21.50
C SER A 510 14.45 -8.50 22.34
N PRO A 511 15.59 -8.99 21.82
CA PRO A 511 15.74 -9.60 20.51
C PRO A 511 15.05 -10.97 20.43
N ASN A 512 14.59 -11.35 19.24
CA ASN A 512 13.83 -12.57 18.99
C ASN A 512 14.64 -13.86 19.22
N ILE A 513 15.97 -13.74 19.15
CA ILE A 513 16.93 -14.67 19.72
C ILE A 513 17.99 -13.87 20.48
N ALA A 514 18.34 -14.34 21.68
CA ALA A 514 19.32 -13.72 22.57
C ALA A 514 20.35 -14.77 23.02
N ALA A 515 21.52 -14.35 23.52
CA ALA A 515 22.47 -15.25 24.18
C ALA A 515 22.08 -15.51 25.65
N VAL A 516 22.58 -16.60 26.25
CA VAL A 516 22.51 -16.81 27.72
C VAL A 516 23.06 -15.58 28.44
N GLY A 517 22.35 -15.10 29.47
CA GLY A 517 22.72 -13.92 30.24
C GLY A 517 22.40 -12.57 29.58
N GLN A 518 21.98 -12.53 28.31
CA GLN A 518 21.55 -11.30 27.65
C GLN A 518 20.19 -10.82 28.18
N SER A 519 20.00 -9.51 28.28
CA SER A 519 18.71 -8.91 28.59
C SER A 519 17.78 -8.97 27.37
N VAL A 520 16.58 -9.51 27.58
CA VAL A 520 15.48 -9.56 26.61
C VAL A 520 14.38 -8.62 27.07
N SER A 521 13.86 -7.81 26.16
CA SER A 521 12.66 -6.99 26.35
C SER A 521 11.42 -7.85 26.13
N LEU A 522 10.54 -7.90 27.12
CA LEU A 522 9.22 -8.51 27.01
C LEU A 522 8.24 -7.39 26.67
N ILE A 523 7.57 -7.49 25.53
CA ILE A 523 6.77 -6.40 24.96
C ILE A 523 5.34 -6.90 24.75
N ALA A 524 4.37 -6.11 25.18
CA ALA A 524 2.95 -6.35 24.92
C ALA A 524 2.29 -5.07 24.42
N VAL A 525 1.28 -5.20 23.57
CA VAL A 525 0.40 -4.08 23.19
C VAL A 525 -1.00 -4.36 23.73
N THR A 526 -1.58 -3.36 24.39
CA THR A 526 -2.96 -3.38 24.90
C THR A 526 -3.80 -2.30 24.25
N ASP A 527 -5.12 -2.38 24.47
CA ASP A 527 -6.01 -1.24 24.31
C ASP A 527 -5.57 -0.08 25.23
N ALA A 528 -6.00 1.14 24.89
CA ALA A 528 -5.58 2.37 25.58
C ALA A 528 -6.08 2.49 27.03
N ASP A 529 -7.10 1.74 27.43
CA ASP A 529 -7.73 1.79 28.75
C ASP A 529 -7.15 0.81 29.78
N CYS A 530 -6.24 -0.08 29.39
CA CYS A 530 -5.47 -0.91 30.32
C CYS A 530 -4.48 -0.07 31.15
N ASP A 531 -4.27 -0.48 32.40
CA ASP A 531 -3.50 0.28 33.41
C ASP A 531 -2.22 -0.41 33.91
N ALA A 532 -2.08 -1.72 33.69
CA ALA A 532 -0.82 -2.45 33.86
C ALA A 532 -0.73 -3.67 32.93
N VAL A 533 0.48 -4.20 32.76
CA VAL A 533 0.76 -5.49 32.13
C VAL A 533 1.78 -6.25 32.96
N ARG A 534 1.67 -7.58 33.00
CA ARG A 534 2.70 -8.48 33.53
C ARG A 534 2.90 -9.70 32.66
N PHE A 535 4.08 -10.27 32.78
CA PHE A 535 4.56 -11.42 32.02
C PHE A 535 4.83 -12.58 32.97
N TYR A 536 4.21 -13.72 32.70
CA TYR A 536 4.52 -14.99 33.33
C TYR A 536 5.53 -15.73 32.47
N ILE A 537 6.63 -16.19 33.07
CA ILE A 537 7.72 -16.88 32.39
C ILE A 537 7.84 -18.28 32.95
N THR A 538 7.67 -19.30 32.11
CA THR A 538 7.81 -20.69 32.50
C THR A 538 9.26 -21.13 32.29
N GLU A 539 10.02 -21.27 33.38
CA GLU A 539 11.39 -21.74 33.36
C GLU A 539 11.48 -23.25 33.04
N ALA A 540 12.66 -23.73 32.64
CA ALA A 540 12.87 -25.11 32.19
C ALA A 540 12.55 -26.21 33.23
N ASN A 541 12.42 -25.84 34.51
CA ASN A 541 11.99 -26.74 35.60
C ASN A 541 10.46 -26.72 35.85
N GLY A 542 9.68 -26.05 34.99
CA GLY A 542 8.24 -25.87 35.12
C GLY A 542 7.80 -24.77 36.09
N SER A 543 8.73 -24.15 36.82
CA SER A 543 8.41 -23.02 37.71
C SER A 543 8.02 -21.79 36.90
N THR A 544 7.04 -21.03 37.41
CA THR A 544 6.61 -19.76 36.79
C THR A 544 7.08 -18.58 37.63
N ARG A 545 7.87 -17.67 37.05
CA ARG A 545 8.12 -16.34 37.63
C ARG A 545 7.25 -15.27 36.99
N THR A 546 6.96 -14.21 37.73
CA THR A 546 6.21 -13.04 37.25
C THR A 546 7.16 -11.87 37.07
N VAL A 547 7.00 -11.11 35.98
CA VAL A 547 7.73 -9.86 35.71
C VAL A 547 6.71 -8.80 35.31
N GLU A 548 6.58 -7.75 36.12
CA GLU A 548 5.70 -6.61 35.84
C GLU A 548 6.29 -5.68 34.77
N ALA A 549 5.46 -5.02 33.97
CA ALA A 549 5.90 -4.00 33.01
C ALA A 549 6.41 -2.75 33.74
N THR A 550 7.63 -2.32 33.41
CA THR A 550 8.31 -1.19 34.05
C THR A 550 8.04 0.14 33.35
N SER A 551 7.52 0.11 32.12
CA SER A 551 7.22 1.29 31.31
C SER A 551 6.07 1.04 30.33
N SER A 552 5.40 2.12 29.92
CA SER A 552 4.47 2.11 28.81
C SER A 552 4.57 3.37 27.95
N THR A 553 4.25 3.22 26.67
CA THR A 553 4.21 4.29 25.66
C THR A 553 2.92 4.17 24.86
N THR A 554 2.20 5.27 24.72
CA THR A 554 1.00 5.34 23.86
C THR A 554 1.42 5.40 22.39
N GLU A 555 0.80 4.55 21.56
CA GLU A 555 0.94 4.58 20.10
C GLU A 555 -0.42 4.93 19.47
N THR A 556 -0.39 5.68 18.36
CA THR A 556 -1.61 6.15 17.67
C THR A 556 -1.54 5.94 16.16
N VAL A 557 -2.66 5.54 15.56
CA VAL A 557 -2.83 5.40 14.11
C VAL A 557 -4.08 6.16 13.71
N THR A 558 -3.98 7.10 12.76
CA THR A 558 -5.13 7.87 12.26
C THR A 558 -5.46 7.47 10.83
N VAL A 559 -6.71 7.07 10.58
CA VAL A 559 -7.23 6.65 9.27
C VAL A 559 -8.57 7.33 9.04
N SER A 560 -8.74 8.00 7.89
CA SER A 560 -9.97 8.71 7.53
C SER A 560 -10.50 9.69 8.61
N GLY A 561 -9.61 10.25 9.43
CA GLY A 561 -9.94 11.16 10.54
C GLY A 561 -10.26 10.48 11.88
N LYS A 562 -10.43 9.15 11.91
CA LYS A 562 -10.59 8.36 13.15
C LYS A 562 -9.21 7.95 13.66
N THR A 563 -8.95 8.17 14.95
CA THR A 563 -7.68 7.79 15.60
C THR A 563 -7.88 6.58 16.50
N TYR A 564 -7.07 5.56 16.24
CA TYR A 564 -6.95 4.34 17.01
C TYR A 564 -5.74 4.46 17.93
N THR A 565 -5.90 4.08 19.20
CA THR A 565 -4.89 4.29 20.25
C THR A 565 -4.63 2.98 20.99
N THR A 566 -3.36 2.66 21.18
CA THR A 566 -2.89 1.48 21.92
C THR A 566 -1.80 1.86 22.89
N LYS A 567 -1.49 0.98 23.86
CA LYS A 567 -0.36 1.14 24.78
C LYS A 567 0.63 0.01 24.56
N LYS A 568 1.86 0.35 24.20
CA LYS A 568 3.03 -0.54 24.22
C LYS A 568 3.58 -0.59 25.63
N TRP A 569 3.58 -1.76 26.25
CA TRP A 569 4.19 -2.03 27.55
C TRP A 569 5.53 -2.74 27.36
N THR A 570 6.49 -2.47 28.24
CA THR A 570 7.79 -3.14 28.21
C THR A 570 8.25 -3.51 29.62
N ALA A 571 8.74 -4.74 29.75
CA ALA A 571 9.54 -5.23 30.86
C ALA A 571 10.88 -5.76 30.34
N ASN A 572 11.84 -6.03 31.23
CA ASN A 572 13.10 -6.69 30.87
C ASN A 572 13.33 -7.92 31.72
N ALA A 573 13.88 -8.97 31.11
CA ALA A 573 14.22 -10.23 31.75
C ALA A 573 15.53 -10.79 31.19
N VAL A 574 16.37 -11.31 32.08
CA VAL A 574 17.52 -12.16 31.72
C VAL A 574 17.11 -13.62 31.84
N PHE A 575 17.75 -14.50 31.06
CA PHE A 575 17.51 -15.94 31.03
C PHE A 575 18.83 -16.70 31.13
N GLN A 576 18.80 -17.87 31.80
CA GLN A 576 19.97 -18.70 32.06
C GLN A 576 19.92 -20.08 31.37
N GLY A 577 18.72 -20.56 31.00
CA GLY A 577 18.54 -21.75 30.17
C GLY A 577 18.55 -21.40 28.68
N THR A 578 18.87 -22.39 27.84
CA THR A 578 18.84 -22.29 26.37
C THR A 578 17.52 -22.79 25.77
N GLY A 579 17.28 -22.47 24.49
CA GLY A 579 16.10 -22.90 23.73
C GLY A 579 14.88 -21.97 23.90
N LYS A 580 13.69 -22.49 23.55
CA LYS A 580 12.41 -21.77 23.59
C LYS A 580 11.85 -21.73 25.02
N ILE A 581 11.73 -20.53 25.60
CA ILE A 581 11.21 -20.32 26.96
C ILE A 581 9.83 -19.65 26.88
N PRO A 582 8.72 -20.30 27.30
CA PRO A 582 7.38 -19.74 27.22
C PRO A 582 7.21 -18.44 28.03
N VAL A 583 6.56 -17.46 27.41
CA VAL A 583 6.21 -16.16 28.03
C VAL A 583 4.74 -15.86 27.76
N LYS A 584 3.97 -15.62 28.82
CA LYS A 584 2.53 -15.33 28.75
C LYS A 584 2.23 -13.95 29.34
N ALA A 585 1.80 -13.03 28.50
CA ALA A 585 1.45 -11.67 28.88
C ALA A 585 -0.03 -11.54 29.28
N VAL A 586 -0.32 -10.74 30.31
CA VAL A 586 -1.66 -10.47 30.83
C VAL A 586 -1.78 -8.98 31.15
N ALA A 587 -2.93 -8.38 30.83
CA ALA A 587 -3.23 -6.98 31.09
C ALA A 587 -4.18 -6.80 32.30
N SER A 588 -4.10 -5.63 32.93
CA SER A 588 -5.03 -5.14 33.94
C SER A 588 -5.89 -4.01 33.37
N ARG A 589 -7.10 -3.86 33.91
CA ARG A 589 -8.00 -2.72 33.68
C ARG A 589 -8.76 -2.42 34.98
N ASN A 590 -8.69 -1.17 35.45
CA ASN A 590 -9.19 -0.73 36.75
C ASN A 590 -8.63 -1.57 37.93
N GLY A 591 -7.32 -1.81 37.92
CA GLY A 591 -6.60 -2.64 38.90
C GLY A 591 -6.96 -4.12 38.90
N SER A 592 -7.85 -4.56 38.02
CA SER A 592 -8.32 -5.94 37.91
C SER A 592 -7.64 -6.64 36.74
N TRP A 593 -6.95 -7.75 37.03
CA TRP A 593 -6.24 -8.55 36.03
C TRP A 593 -7.21 -9.39 35.19
N GLY A 594 -7.08 -9.30 33.86
CA GLY A 594 -7.91 -10.06 32.92
C GLY A 594 -7.61 -11.56 32.92
N SER A 595 -8.60 -12.37 32.53
CA SER A 595 -8.42 -13.80 32.27
C SER A 595 -7.89 -14.10 30.87
N VAL A 596 -7.92 -13.12 29.95
CA VAL A 596 -7.37 -13.25 28.60
C VAL A 596 -5.86 -13.00 28.62
N THR A 597 -5.12 -13.88 27.95
CA THR A 597 -3.66 -13.87 27.93
C THR A 597 -3.15 -13.96 26.51
N PHE A 598 -2.01 -13.33 26.21
CA PHE A 598 -1.30 -13.57 24.94
C PHE A 598 -0.04 -14.39 25.21
N GLU A 599 0.11 -15.51 24.51
CA GLU A 599 1.30 -16.37 24.61
C GLU A 599 2.32 -16.02 23.53
N THR A 600 3.59 -16.05 23.90
CA THR A 600 4.76 -15.89 23.03
C THR A 600 5.93 -16.62 23.70
N SER A 601 7.18 -16.38 23.29
CA SER A 601 8.33 -17.01 23.94
C SER A 601 9.64 -16.30 23.63
N ALA A 602 10.48 -16.14 24.65
CA ALA A 602 11.90 -15.84 24.45
C ALA A 602 12.60 -17.06 23.82
N PHE A 603 13.73 -16.83 23.17
CA PHE A 603 14.58 -17.91 22.64
C PHE A 603 16.05 -17.61 22.89
N ILE A 604 16.75 -18.55 23.51
CA ILE A 604 18.09 -18.32 24.06
C ILE A 604 19.10 -19.27 23.42
N SER A 605 20.05 -18.70 22.67
CA SER A 605 21.22 -19.38 22.11
C SER A 605 22.27 -19.65 23.19
N SER A 606 22.97 -20.78 23.08
CA SER A 606 24.14 -21.09 23.90
C SER A 606 25.35 -20.17 23.64
N THR A 607 25.34 -19.38 22.57
CA THR A 607 26.45 -18.49 22.19
C THR A 607 26.01 -17.08 21.81
N ALA A 608 26.89 -16.11 22.02
CA ALA A 608 26.75 -14.74 21.53
C ALA A 608 27.44 -14.51 20.17
N ASP A 609 28.28 -15.45 19.71
CA ASP A 609 28.91 -15.34 18.39
C ASP A 609 27.94 -15.79 17.29
N ARG A 610 27.51 -14.84 16.45
CA ARG A 610 26.63 -15.07 15.30
C ARG A 610 27.26 -15.98 14.23
N ARG A 611 28.59 -16.11 14.20
CA ARG A 611 29.34 -16.95 13.23
C ARG A 611 29.62 -18.36 13.75
N GLN A 612 29.53 -18.60 15.05
CA GLN A 612 29.76 -19.92 15.64
C GLN A 612 28.68 -20.91 15.20
N SER A 613 29.11 -22.00 14.56
CA SER A 613 28.26 -23.11 14.15
C SER A 613 27.90 -24.03 15.32
N THR A 614 26.66 -24.52 15.31
CA THR A 614 26.04 -25.26 16.43
C THR A 614 24.96 -26.21 15.92
N SER A 615 24.65 -27.25 16.68
CA SER A 615 23.50 -28.15 16.43
C SER A 615 22.20 -27.69 17.12
N GLU A 616 22.20 -26.56 17.81
CA GLU A 616 21.00 -26.02 18.46
C GLU A 616 20.00 -25.45 17.44
N GLU A 617 18.73 -25.44 17.82
CA GLU A 617 17.70 -24.73 17.08
C GLU A 617 17.95 -23.22 17.06
N ARG A 618 17.59 -22.55 15.96
CA ARG A 618 17.71 -21.09 15.81
C ARG A 618 16.34 -20.45 15.50
N ARG A 619 16.30 -19.13 15.57
CA ARG A 619 15.23 -18.26 15.05
C ARG A 619 15.83 -17.19 14.16
N ALA A 620 15.00 -16.50 13.38
CA ALA A 620 15.43 -15.25 12.74
C ALA A 620 15.73 -14.17 13.80
N SER A 621 16.83 -13.46 13.62
CA SER A 621 17.24 -12.30 14.42
C SER A 621 16.39 -11.05 14.13
N ASP A 622 16.42 -10.06 15.04
CA ASP A 622 15.72 -8.80 14.83
C ASP A 622 16.25 -8.05 13.59
N GLU A 623 17.53 -8.18 13.24
CA GLU A 623 18.08 -7.59 12.02
C GLU A 623 17.46 -8.22 10.75
N MET A 624 17.29 -9.54 10.72
CA MET A 624 16.64 -10.21 9.60
C MET A 624 15.13 -9.91 9.55
N ILE A 625 14.45 -9.90 10.70
CA ILE A 625 13.03 -9.52 10.77
C ILE A 625 12.84 -8.07 10.30
N GLN A 626 13.81 -7.18 10.56
CA GLN A 626 13.82 -5.82 10.02
C GLN A 626 14.06 -5.77 8.50
N MET A 627 14.91 -6.64 7.94
CA MET A 627 15.06 -6.78 6.48
C MET A 627 13.74 -7.26 5.84
N ILE A 628 13.07 -8.25 6.43
CA ILE A 628 11.76 -8.73 5.97
C ILE A 628 10.72 -7.60 6.04
N ALA A 629 10.60 -6.91 7.18
CA ALA A 629 9.70 -5.77 7.34
C ALA A 629 9.95 -4.64 6.32
N ASN A 630 11.21 -4.43 5.91
CA ASN A 630 11.59 -3.46 4.88
C ASN A 630 11.25 -3.92 3.45
N TRP A 631 11.19 -5.23 3.20
CA TRP A 631 10.79 -5.81 1.90
C TRP A 631 9.28 -5.92 1.74
N GLU A 632 8.53 -6.29 2.78
CA GLU A 632 7.06 -6.37 2.73
C GLU A 632 6.41 -4.97 2.78
N GLY A 633 7.01 -4.03 3.52
CA GLY A 633 6.43 -2.71 3.77
C GLY A 633 5.33 -2.72 4.85
N TYR A 634 4.98 -1.55 5.39
CA TYR A 634 4.01 -1.41 6.49
C TYR A 634 2.66 -0.88 6.00
N ALA A 635 1.60 -1.66 6.21
CA ALA A 635 0.21 -1.22 6.09
C ALA A 635 -0.50 -1.29 7.45
N SER A 636 -0.96 -0.16 7.98
CA SER A 636 -1.75 -0.16 9.23
C SER A 636 -3.15 -0.75 9.05
N THR A 637 -3.72 -0.63 7.85
CA THR A 637 -5.10 -1.01 7.53
C THR A 637 -5.10 -2.16 6.53
N VAL A 638 -6.09 -3.04 6.62
CA VAL A 638 -6.27 -4.12 5.63
C VAL A 638 -6.38 -3.59 4.21
N TYR A 639 -5.68 -4.26 3.29
CA TYR A 639 -5.77 -4.04 1.84
C TYR A 639 -5.88 -5.38 1.11
N ALA A 640 -6.37 -5.37 -0.13
CA ALA A 640 -6.36 -6.53 -1.00
C ALA A 640 -5.02 -6.62 -1.75
N ASP A 641 -4.32 -7.75 -1.67
CA ASP A 641 -3.07 -7.95 -2.40
C ASP A 641 -3.35 -8.12 -3.91
N THR A 642 -2.95 -7.11 -4.68
CA THR A 642 -3.13 -7.02 -6.14
C THR A 642 -2.19 -7.94 -6.93
N LEU A 643 -1.21 -8.59 -6.28
CA LEU A 643 -0.41 -9.65 -6.90
C LEU A 643 -1.16 -11.00 -6.92
N THR A 644 -2.24 -11.13 -6.16
CA THR A 644 -3.11 -12.31 -6.16
C THR A 644 -4.34 -12.11 -7.06
N THR A 645 -4.71 -13.12 -7.84
CA THR A 645 -5.90 -13.10 -8.71
C THR A 645 -7.23 -13.04 -7.93
N THR A 646 -7.18 -13.17 -6.60
CA THR A 646 -8.34 -13.25 -5.71
C THR A 646 -8.40 -12.11 -4.68
N GLY A 647 -7.43 -11.16 -4.70
CA GLY A 647 -7.39 -10.00 -3.82
C GLY A 647 -7.24 -10.35 -2.33
N VAL A 648 -6.29 -11.23 -1.99
CA VAL A 648 -6.10 -11.75 -0.62
C VAL A 648 -5.94 -10.61 0.41
N PRO A 649 -6.79 -10.54 1.45
CA PRO A 649 -6.66 -9.54 2.50
C PRO A 649 -5.34 -9.66 3.26
N THR A 650 -4.65 -8.52 3.37
CA THR A 650 -3.29 -8.41 3.92
C THR A 650 -3.19 -7.16 4.81
N ILE A 651 -2.40 -7.23 5.88
CA ILE A 651 -2.15 -6.12 6.83
C ILE A 651 -0.72 -6.19 7.40
N GLY A 652 -0.25 -5.14 8.05
CA GLY A 652 1.04 -5.10 8.72
C GLY A 652 2.20 -5.23 7.73
N TYR A 653 3.09 -6.19 7.98
CA TYR A 653 4.21 -6.57 7.11
C TYR A 653 3.90 -7.87 6.35
N GLY A 654 2.99 -7.81 5.38
CA GLY A 654 2.59 -8.98 4.57
C GLY A 654 1.76 -10.04 5.32
N TYR A 655 1.08 -9.69 6.42
CA TYR A 655 0.25 -10.62 7.18
C TYR A 655 -1.09 -10.86 6.45
N THR A 656 -1.15 -11.93 5.66
CA THR A 656 -2.34 -12.42 4.94
C THR A 656 -3.33 -13.17 5.83
N PHE A 657 -4.63 -13.14 5.53
CA PHE A 657 -5.65 -13.93 6.25
C PHE A 657 -6.85 -14.37 5.38
N GLY A 658 -7.49 -15.47 5.80
CA GLY A 658 -8.63 -16.09 5.11
C GLY A 658 -10.00 -15.63 5.62
N ALA A 659 -11.07 -15.96 4.88
CA ALA A 659 -12.44 -15.70 5.30
C ALA A 659 -12.78 -16.39 6.64
N GLY A 660 -13.58 -15.74 7.48
CA GLY A 660 -13.88 -16.16 8.84
C GLY A 660 -12.80 -15.78 9.89
N SER A 661 -11.68 -15.15 9.48
CA SER A 661 -10.65 -14.70 10.43
C SER A 661 -11.13 -13.52 11.26
N THR A 662 -10.70 -13.47 12.54
CA THR A 662 -10.73 -12.23 13.35
C THR A 662 -9.30 -11.69 13.54
N PHE A 663 -9.15 -10.38 13.41
CA PHE A 663 -7.85 -9.69 13.45
C PHE A 663 -8.01 -8.28 14.02
N TYR A 664 -6.94 -7.62 14.43
CA TYR A 664 -6.98 -6.18 14.70
C TYR A 664 -6.72 -5.43 13.40
N ASN A 665 -7.54 -4.43 13.09
CA ASN A 665 -7.35 -3.52 11.96
C ASN A 665 -6.82 -2.16 12.47
N HIS A 666 -6.30 -1.33 11.57
CA HIS A 666 -5.70 -0.02 11.90
C HIS A 666 -4.57 -0.10 12.94
N ILE A 667 -3.77 -1.18 12.86
CA ILE A 667 -2.73 -1.57 13.80
C ILE A 667 -1.51 -0.64 13.74
N SER A 668 -0.82 -0.50 14.87
CA SER A 668 0.44 0.22 15.00
C SER A 668 1.61 -0.52 14.35
N LYS A 669 2.77 0.15 14.24
CA LYS A 669 4.03 -0.50 13.81
C LYS A 669 4.49 -1.58 14.80
N THR A 670 4.30 -1.39 16.11
CA THR A 670 4.64 -2.41 17.12
C THR A 670 3.68 -3.60 17.04
N GLU A 671 2.40 -3.39 16.77
CA GLU A 671 1.44 -4.49 16.51
C GLU A 671 1.80 -5.25 15.23
N ALA A 672 2.08 -4.54 14.12
CA ALA A 672 2.50 -5.14 12.85
C ALA A 672 3.82 -5.92 12.99
N TRP A 673 4.79 -5.40 13.75
CA TRP A 673 6.03 -6.10 14.07
C TRP A 673 5.76 -7.37 14.88
N SER A 674 4.93 -7.30 15.91
CA SER A 674 4.54 -8.46 16.72
C SER A 674 3.85 -9.56 15.90
N LEU A 675 3.00 -9.19 14.93
CA LEU A 675 2.41 -10.13 13.99
C LEU A 675 3.45 -10.80 13.08
N LEU A 676 4.47 -10.06 12.62
CA LEU A 676 5.57 -10.59 11.82
C LEU A 676 6.46 -11.54 12.63
N VAL A 677 6.89 -11.14 13.83
CA VAL A 677 7.70 -11.94 14.76
C VAL A 677 7.01 -13.27 15.08
N ASN A 678 5.76 -13.22 15.55
CA ASN A 678 5.04 -14.44 15.92
C ASN A 678 4.75 -15.31 14.68
N ARG A 679 4.39 -14.74 13.52
CA ARG A 679 4.24 -15.51 12.26
C ARG A 679 5.53 -16.22 11.85
N ILE A 680 6.71 -15.60 12.00
CA ILE A 680 8.00 -16.23 11.68
C ILE A 680 8.34 -17.34 12.68
N ASN A 681 8.07 -17.13 13.98
CA ASN A 681 8.39 -18.06 15.06
C ASN A 681 7.48 -19.28 15.14
N GLU A 682 6.19 -19.11 14.83
CA GLU A 682 5.14 -20.13 15.00
C GLU A 682 4.77 -20.81 13.68
N GLY A 683 4.99 -20.11 12.55
CA GLY A 683 4.87 -20.69 11.22
C GLY A 683 5.95 -21.72 10.92
N SER A 684 5.71 -22.53 9.89
CA SER A 684 6.65 -23.57 9.43
C SER A 684 8.03 -23.04 8.98
N TYR A 685 8.15 -21.73 8.79
CA TYR A 685 9.36 -21.03 8.36
C TYR A 685 10.58 -21.30 9.26
N THR A 686 10.39 -21.25 10.58
CA THR A 686 11.47 -21.54 11.54
C THR A 686 11.61 -23.04 11.79
N SER A 687 10.49 -23.76 11.98
CA SER A 687 10.51 -25.16 12.38
C SER A 687 10.98 -26.12 11.27
N GLU A 688 10.63 -25.90 10.00
CA GLU A 688 11.14 -26.74 8.91
C GLU A 688 12.62 -26.50 8.61
N VAL A 689 13.16 -25.29 8.86
CA VAL A 689 14.61 -25.03 8.83
C VAL A 689 15.30 -25.84 9.92
N ASN A 690 14.92 -25.67 11.19
CA ASN A 690 15.54 -26.39 12.31
C ASN A 690 15.45 -27.92 12.13
N LYS A 691 14.30 -28.42 11.67
CA LYS A 691 14.09 -29.83 11.31
C LYS A 691 14.99 -30.31 10.16
N PHE A 692 15.22 -29.50 9.13
CA PHE A 692 16.17 -29.84 8.05
C PHE A 692 17.61 -29.93 8.57
N ILE A 693 18.01 -28.98 9.43
CA ILE A 693 19.32 -28.99 10.11
C ILE A 693 19.48 -30.25 10.97
N GLN A 694 18.50 -30.57 11.81
CA GLN A 694 18.49 -31.78 12.66
C GLN A 694 18.53 -33.08 11.85
N ASN A 695 17.64 -33.23 10.85
CA ASN A 695 17.53 -34.43 10.00
C ASN A 695 18.85 -34.77 9.29
N ASN A 696 19.60 -33.74 8.87
CA ASN A 696 20.85 -33.89 8.13
C ASN A 696 22.10 -33.68 9.01
N LYS A 697 21.93 -33.58 10.34
CA LYS A 697 23.00 -33.40 11.35
C LYS A 697 23.93 -32.21 11.06
N LEU A 698 23.38 -31.15 10.47
CA LEU A 698 24.13 -29.97 10.06
C LEU A 698 24.47 -29.10 11.28
N LEU A 699 25.67 -28.52 11.31
CA LEU A 699 26.00 -27.41 12.19
C LEU A 699 25.69 -26.09 11.46
N MET A 700 24.97 -25.19 12.16
CA MET A 700 24.48 -23.92 11.62
C MET A 700 24.77 -22.77 12.59
N ASN A 701 25.10 -21.59 12.05
CA ASN A 701 25.27 -20.35 12.78
C ASN A 701 24.08 -19.37 12.56
N GLN A 702 24.08 -18.24 13.26
CA GLN A 702 22.93 -17.33 13.28
C GLN A 702 22.65 -16.68 11.92
N ASN A 703 23.68 -16.24 11.20
CA ASN A 703 23.49 -15.55 9.93
C ASN A 703 23.09 -16.52 8.79
N GLN A 704 23.43 -17.80 8.90
CA GLN A 704 22.88 -18.83 8.03
C GLN A 704 21.39 -19.05 8.31
N ALA A 705 21.01 -19.21 9.59
CA ALA A 705 19.61 -19.38 10.01
C ALA A 705 18.70 -18.25 9.51
N ASP A 706 19.15 -17.00 9.68
CA ASP A 706 18.45 -15.80 9.23
C ASP A 706 18.07 -15.84 7.74
N CYS A 707 19.04 -16.16 6.87
CA CYS A 707 18.80 -16.31 5.43
C CYS A 707 17.77 -17.40 5.13
N LEU A 708 17.94 -18.59 5.72
CA LEU A 708 17.09 -19.76 5.43
C LEU A 708 15.64 -19.52 5.88
N ILE A 709 15.45 -18.83 7.01
CA ILE A 709 14.13 -18.49 7.54
C ILE A 709 13.46 -17.38 6.69
N SER A 710 14.19 -16.33 6.25
CA SER A 710 13.62 -15.32 5.33
C SER A 710 13.28 -15.90 3.95
N PHE A 711 14.14 -16.77 3.41
CA PHE A 711 13.86 -17.49 2.17
C PHE A 711 12.60 -18.34 2.33
N GLY A 712 12.52 -19.14 3.40
CA GLY A 712 11.35 -19.95 3.73
C GLY A 712 10.08 -19.13 3.93
N TYR A 713 10.16 -17.94 4.54
CA TYR A 713 9.05 -16.99 4.66
C TYR A 713 8.52 -16.55 3.30
N ASN A 714 9.42 -16.28 2.35
CA ASN A 714 9.07 -15.69 1.06
C ASN A 714 8.64 -16.71 -0.02
N VAL A 715 9.25 -17.90 -0.08
CA VAL A 715 8.91 -18.93 -1.09
C VAL A 715 8.16 -20.14 -0.54
N GLY A 716 8.01 -20.23 0.79
CA GLY A 716 7.39 -21.35 1.49
C GLY A 716 8.41 -22.32 2.10
N ALA A 717 8.20 -22.69 3.37
CA ALA A 717 9.15 -23.50 4.13
C ALA A 717 9.25 -24.98 3.69
N GLY A 718 8.26 -25.49 2.95
CA GLY A 718 8.16 -26.90 2.58
C GLY A 718 9.33 -27.43 1.73
N TYR A 719 10.08 -26.55 1.05
CA TYR A 719 11.26 -26.94 0.28
C TYR A 719 12.42 -27.49 1.12
N TRP A 720 12.46 -27.23 2.43
CA TRP A 720 13.58 -27.69 3.27
C TRP A 720 13.57 -29.20 3.49
N ASN A 721 12.39 -29.82 3.68
CA ASN A 721 12.25 -31.26 3.92
C ASN A 721 11.47 -32.01 2.81
N SER A 722 11.22 -31.40 1.64
CA SER A 722 10.55 -32.08 0.52
C SER A 722 11.49 -32.97 -0.30
N THR A 723 10.93 -33.99 -0.94
CA THR A 723 11.65 -34.88 -1.88
C THR A 723 12.07 -34.18 -3.18
N SER A 724 11.49 -33.02 -3.50
CA SER A 724 11.92 -32.18 -4.63
C SER A 724 13.38 -31.78 -4.47
N THR A 725 14.14 -31.80 -5.57
CA THR A 725 15.54 -31.34 -5.58
C THR A 725 15.64 -29.82 -5.57
N MET A 726 16.67 -29.29 -4.93
CA MET A 726 17.03 -27.88 -4.92
C MET A 726 18.54 -27.77 -4.86
N ASP A 727 19.15 -27.11 -5.86
CA ASP A 727 20.61 -26.98 -5.94
C ASP A 727 21.22 -26.31 -4.70
N VAL A 728 20.58 -25.26 -4.17
CA VAL A 728 20.97 -24.60 -2.92
C VAL A 728 21.04 -25.59 -1.75
N ARG A 729 20.02 -26.45 -1.59
CA ARG A 729 19.99 -27.49 -0.54
C ARG A 729 21.07 -28.55 -0.76
N THR A 730 21.33 -28.95 -2.01
CA THR A 730 22.44 -29.86 -2.35
C THR A 730 23.80 -29.26 -2.01
N ILE A 731 24.02 -27.97 -2.32
CA ILE A 731 25.24 -27.22 -2.01
C ILE A 731 25.46 -27.12 -0.49
N MET A 732 24.39 -26.95 0.29
CA MET A 732 24.45 -26.99 1.75
C MET A 732 24.78 -28.39 2.30
N LEU A 733 24.25 -29.46 1.70
CA LEU A 733 24.57 -30.84 2.12
C LEU A 733 26.02 -31.22 1.81
N ASN A 734 26.61 -30.65 0.74
CA ASN A 734 28.03 -30.76 0.41
C ASN A 734 28.96 -29.94 1.35
N ALA A 735 28.41 -29.10 2.25
CA ALA A 735 29.19 -28.31 3.18
C ALA A 735 29.69 -29.17 4.36
N VAL A 736 30.89 -29.74 4.20
CA VAL A 736 31.56 -30.55 5.21
C VAL A 736 32.90 -29.94 5.61
N VAL A 737 33.27 -30.14 6.88
CA VAL A 737 34.65 -29.97 7.33
C VAL A 737 35.52 -30.91 6.49
N PRO A 738 36.61 -30.45 5.85
CA PRO A 738 37.37 -31.25 4.90
C PRO A 738 37.87 -32.56 5.53
N PRO A 739 37.48 -33.74 5.01
CA PRO A 739 37.90 -35.01 5.58
C PRO A 739 39.39 -35.26 5.34
N ALA A 740 39.99 -36.14 6.15
CA ALA A 740 41.33 -36.65 5.89
C ALA A 740 41.32 -37.50 4.61
N ILE A 741 41.95 -37.02 3.55
CA ILE A 741 42.01 -37.71 2.25
C ILE A 741 43.22 -38.66 2.25
N PRO A 742 43.03 -39.98 2.09
CA PRO A 742 44.12 -40.96 2.05
C PRO A 742 44.78 -40.98 0.65
N SER A 743 45.91 -41.69 0.50
CA SER A 743 46.70 -41.69 -0.74
C SER A 743 45.98 -42.29 -1.96
N GLN A 744 45.02 -43.20 -1.77
CA GLN A 744 44.13 -43.68 -2.83
C GLN A 744 42.98 -42.71 -3.18
N GLY A 745 42.82 -41.63 -2.41
CA GLY A 745 41.74 -40.66 -2.50
C GLY A 745 40.41 -41.14 -1.90
N LEU A 746 39.39 -40.28 -1.98
CA LEU A 746 38.01 -40.57 -1.56
C LEU A 746 37.08 -40.59 -2.77
N ALA A 747 36.16 -41.55 -2.83
CA ALA A 747 35.17 -41.64 -3.91
C ALA A 747 34.07 -40.58 -3.74
N ALA A 748 33.73 -39.88 -4.82
CA ALA A 748 32.73 -38.81 -4.84
C ALA A 748 31.97 -38.77 -6.18
N THR A 749 30.96 -37.91 -6.26
CA THR A 749 30.23 -37.59 -7.48
C THR A 749 30.06 -36.08 -7.64
N VAL A 750 30.02 -35.65 -8.90
CA VAL A 750 29.72 -34.26 -9.28
C VAL A 750 28.22 -34.02 -9.12
N SER A 751 27.82 -33.27 -8.10
CA SER A 751 26.42 -33.07 -7.71
C SER A 751 25.66 -32.07 -8.59
N LYS A 752 26.38 -31.41 -9.51
CA LYS A 752 25.85 -30.42 -10.48
C LYS A 752 26.87 -30.18 -11.59
N LYS A 753 26.40 -29.96 -12.83
CA LYS A 753 27.29 -29.65 -13.97
C LYS A 753 28.21 -28.46 -13.62
N THR A 754 29.52 -28.66 -13.73
CA THR A 754 30.55 -27.70 -13.33
C THR A 754 31.83 -27.88 -14.12
N SER A 755 32.63 -26.82 -14.24
CA SER A 755 33.96 -26.87 -14.86
C SER A 755 35.00 -27.52 -13.93
N LEU A 756 35.95 -28.24 -14.53
CA LEU A 756 37.19 -28.71 -13.93
C LEU A 756 38.30 -27.70 -14.24
N TYR A 757 38.99 -27.16 -13.24
CA TYR A 757 39.95 -26.06 -13.38
C TYR A 757 41.41 -26.55 -13.23
N GLN A 758 42.38 -25.86 -13.86
CA GLN A 758 43.80 -26.20 -13.72
C GLN A 758 44.34 -25.95 -12.30
N SER A 759 43.74 -25.01 -11.56
CA SER A 759 44.09 -24.67 -10.17
C SER A 759 42.83 -24.36 -9.35
N ALA A 760 42.97 -24.28 -8.03
CA ALA A 760 41.89 -23.93 -7.09
C ALA A 760 41.48 -22.44 -7.19
N SER A 761 40.94 -22.02 -8.34
CA SER A 761 40.40 -20.69 -8.57
C SER A 761 39.42 -20.67 -9.76
N ARG A 762 38.32 -19.94 -9.62
CA ARG A 762 37.37 -19.63 -10.71
C ARG A 762 37.97 -18.84 -11.87
N THR A 763 39.11 -18.17 -11.67
CA THR A 763 39.83 -17.42 -12.71
C THR A 763 40.89 -18.27 -13.42
N SER A 764 41.02 -19.54 -13.05
CA SER A 764 41.92 -20.50 -13.69
C SER A 764 41.39 -20.96 -15.05
N SER A 765 42.28 -21.41 -15.93
CA SER A 765 41.89 -22.09 -17.16
C SER A 765 41.08 -23.36 -16.86
N VAL A 766 40.02 -23.59 -17.62
CA VAL A 766 39.22 -24.82 -17.56
C VAL A 766 39.93 -25.95 -18.33
N VAL A 767 40.01 -27.14 -17.72
CA VAL A 767 40.57 -28.36 -18.34
C VAL A 767 39.48 -29.16 -19.07
N SER A 768 38.26 -29.21 -18.52
CA SER A 768 37.06 -29.81 -19.13
C SER A 768 35.78 -29.40 -18.38
N GLU A 769 34.63 -29.72 -18.94
CA GLU A 769 33.33 -29.63 -18.27
C GLU A 769 32.93 -31.01 -17.70
N LEU A 770 32.53 -31.07 -16.44
CA LEU A 770 32.01 -32.28 -15.80
C LEU A 770 30.47 -32.22 -15.76
N SER A 771 29.84 -33.35 -16.08
CA SER A 771 28.39 -33.50 -16.04
C SER A 771 27.90 -33.79 -14.61
N LEU A 772 26.60 -33.54 -14.39
CA LEU A 772 25.90 -34.08 -13.23
C LEU A 772 26.11 -35.61 -13.17
N ASN A 773 26.35 -36.13 -11.96
CA ASN A 773 26.63 -37.54 -11.66
C ASN A 773 27.94 -38.09 -12.25
N THR A 774 28.86 -37.26 -12.77
CA THR A 774 30.22 -37.73 -13.08
C THR A 774 30.91 -38.24 -11.81
N ALA A 775 31.27 -39.52 -11.78
CA ALA A 775 32.03 -40.12 -10.68
C ALA A 775 33.50 -39.67 -10.73
N VAL A 776 34.04 -39.32 -9.56
CA VAL A 776 35.41 -38.80 -9.41
C VAL A 776 36.06 -39.30 -8.13
N THR A 777 37.40 -39.34 -8.11
CA THR A 777 38.19 -39.57 -6.90
C THR A 777 38.79 -38.26 -6.42
N VAL A 778 38.43 -37.80 -5.22
CA VAL A 778 39.02 -36.64 -4.55
C VAL A 778 40.42 -37.00 -4.05
N LEU A 779 41.44 -36.20 -4.42
CA LEU A 779 42.86 -36.47 -4.15
C LEU A 779 43.44 -35.58 -3.05
N GLU A 780 43.03 -34.30 -3.02
CA GLU A 780 43.45 -33.30 -2.03
C GLU A 780 42.39 -32.19 -1.96
N SER A 781 42.50 -31.30 -0.97
CA SER A 781 41.57 -30.20 -0.76
C SER A 781 42.30 -28.88 -0.50
N ASN A 782 41.65 -27.77 -0.84
CA ASN A 782 42.11 -26.42 -0.49
C ASN A 782 40.94 -25.64 0.10
N PHE A 783 41.05 -25.31 1.38
CA PHE A 783 40.09 -24.53 2.15
C PHE A 783 40.79 -23.37 2.89
N THR A 784 41.82 -22.78 2.25
CA THR A 784 42.54 -21.60 2.77
C THR A 784 41.57 -20.44 3.08
N ASN A 785 40.49 -20.34 2.30
CA ASN A 785 39.25 -19.70 2.72
C ASN A 785 38.19 -20.81 2.82
N ILE A 786 37.61 -21.03 4.00
CA ILE A 786 36.59 -22.07 4.21
C ILE A 786 35.33 -21.84 3.36
N GLN A 787 35.04 -20.58 2.99
CA GLN A 787 33.90 -20.18 2.18
C GLN A 787 34.19 -20.17 0.67
N ASP A 788 35.44 -20.40 0.25
CA ASP A 788 35.79 -20.76 -1.13
C ASP A 788 36.61 -22.05 -1.14
N GLY A 789 35.99 -23.13 -0.66
CA GLY A 789 36.57 -24.47 -0.66
C GLY A 789 36.66 -25.10 -2.04
N TRP A 790 37.71 -25.91 -2.25
CA TRP A 790 37.99 -26.64 -3.48
C TRP A 790 38.48 -28.07 -3.18
N TYR A 791 38.16 -29.01 -4.07
CA TYR A 791 38.72 -30.35 -4.11
C TYR A 791 39.45 -30.58 -5.43
N ARG A 792 40.66 -31.15 -5.38
CA ARG A 792 41.28 -31.71 -6.59
C ARG A 792 40.72 -33.10 -6.81
N VAL A 793 40.31 -33.39 -8.03
CA VAL A 793 39.64 -34.63 -8.39
C VAL A 793 40.29 -35.28 -9.61
N ARG A 794 40.18 -36.60 -9.68
CA ARG A 794 40.51 -37.42 -10.86
C ARG A 794 39.24 -38.03 -11.44
N THR A 795 39.04 -37.93 -12.75
CA THR A 795 37.93 -38.58 -13.46
C THR A 795 38.25 -40.05 -13.76
N SER A 796 37.24 -40.82 -14.18
CA SER A 796 37.42 -42.17 -14.74
C SER A 796 38.29 -42.22 -16.01
N SER A 797 38.44 -41.10 -16.73
CA SER A 797 39.37 -40.96 -17.85
C SER A 797 40.81 -40.61 -17.44
N GLY A 798 41.11 -40.56 -16.13
CA GLY A 798 42.42 -40.18 -15.59
C GLY A 798 42.73 -38.68 -15.65
N GLN A 799 41.78 -37.85 -16.09
CA GLN A 799 41.95 -36.40 -16.13
C GLN A 799 41.89 -35.83 -14.70
N GLU A 800 42.82 -34.93 -14.37
CA GLU A 800 42.86 -34.25 -13.07
C GLU A 800 42.61 -32.75 -13.18
N GLY A 801 42.12 -32.16 -12.09
CA GLY A 801 41.96 -30.73 -11.91
C GLY A 801 41.17 -30.41 -10.64
N TRP A 802 40.80 -29.15 -10.46
CA TRP A 802 40.10 -28.65 -9.27
C TRP A 802 38.61 -28.38 -9.53
N VAL A 803 37.77 -28.72 -8.57
CA VAL A 803 36.32 -28.46 -8.57
C VAL A 803 35.93 -27.74 -7.28
N ASN A 804 35.02 -26.78 -7.42
CA ASN A 804 34.44 -26.02 -6.32
C ASN A 804 33.70 -26.96 -5.34
N SER A 805 33.95 -26.83 -4.02
CA SER A 805 33.45 -27.80 -3.02
C SER A 805 31.92 -27.92 -2.99
N GLY A 806 31.20 -26.86 -3.34
CA GLY A 806 29.73 -26.86 -3.38
C GLY A 806 29.12 -27.86 -4.39
N TYR A 807 29.91 -28.41 -5.32
CA TYR A 807 29.45 -29.34 -6.35
C TYR A 807 30.01 -30.77 -6.23
N ILE A 808 30.62 -31.12 -5.09
CA ILE A 808 31.20 -32.46 -4.83
C ILE A 808 30.44 -33.11 -3.66
N THR A 809 29.80 -34.25 -3.92
CA THR A 809 29.19 -35.11 -2.90
C THR A 809 30.04 -36.36 -2.71
N PHE A 810 30.55 -36.61 -1.50
CA PHE A 810 31.26 -37.86 -1.19
C PHE A 810 30.32 -39.07 -1.24
N GLN A 811 30.82 -40.24 -1.67
CA GLN A 811 30.01 -41.46 -1.72
C GLN A 811 29.86 -42.09 -0.33
N ASP A 812 30.92 -42.09 0.48
CA ASP A 812 30.82 -42.36 1.90
C ASP A 812 30.50 -41.05 2.64
N GLN A 813 29.42 -41.09 3.42
CA GLN A 813 28.94 -39.98 4.26
C GLN A 813 29.18 -40.27 5.76
N SER A 814 29.76 -41.44 6.09
CA SER A 814 30.07 -41.80 7.47
C SER A 814 31.29 -41.00 7.97
N GLY A 815 31.23 -40.56 9.24
CA GLY A 815 32.28 -39.76 9.86
C GLY A 815 32.43 -38.32 9.36
N LEU A 816 31.69 -37.89 8.33
CA LEU A 816 31.69 -36.49 7.88
C LEU A 816 31.03 -35.57 8.91
N VAL A 817 31.66 -34.42 9.18
CA VAL A 817 31.08 -33.34 9.98
C VAL A 817 30.53 -32.31 9.01
N HIS A 818 29.20 -32.24 8.90
CA HIS A 818 28.54 -31.24 8.07
C HIS A 818 28.43 -29.92 8.83
N ASP A 819 29.09 -28.87 8.34
CA ASP A 819 29.07 -27.53 8.94
C ASP A 819 28.89 -26.52 7.81
N LEU A 820 27.78 -25.79 7.87
CA LEU A 820 27.41 -24.82 6.84
C LEU A 820 28.42 -23.67 6.71
N SER A 821 29.32 -23.49 7.66
CA SER A 821 30.47 -22.56 7.57
C SER A 821 31.43 -22.90 6.42
N TYR A 822 31.43 -24.16 5.97
CA TYR A 822 32.20 -24.67 4.82
C TYR A 822 31.40 -24.67 3.50
N THR A 823 30.21 -24.05 3.49
CA THR A 823 29.42 -23.86 2.26
C THR A 823 30.19 -22.95 1.30
N ASN A 824 30.42 -23.39 0.07
CA ASN A 824 31.06 -22.52 -0.92
C ASN A 824 30.13 -21.34 -1.28
N ALA A 825 30.55 -20.14 -0.91
CA ALA A 825 29.74 -18.92 -0.97
C ALA A 825 29.35 -18.54 -2.40
N TYR A 826 30.24 -18.78 -3.37
CA TYR A 826 29.93 -18.53 -4.78
C TYR A 826 28.83 -19.47 -5.29
N ALA A 827 28.95 -20.77 -5.01
CA ALA A 827 27.96 -21.76 -5.44
C ALA A 827 26.59 -21.44 -4.83
N PHE A 828 26.52 -21.30 -3.51
CA PHE A 828 25.29 -21.01 -2.78
C PHE A 828 24.64 -19.71 -3.26
N GLY A 829 25.39 -18.61 -3.31
CA GLY A 829 24.85 -17.31 -3.74
C GLY A 829 24.39 -17.30 -5.20
N THR A 830 25.13 -17.96 -6.10
CA THR A 830 24.79 -18.07 -7.53
C THR A 830 23.49 -18.82 -7.78
N ASP A 831 23.16 -19.81 -6.96
CA ASP A 831 21.88 -20.51 -7.08
C ASP A 831 20.76 -19.86 -6.27
N LEU A 832 21.04 -19.24 -5.12
CA LEU A 832 20.01 -18.53 -4.35
C LEU A 832 19.42 -17.36 -5.17
N ILE A 833 20.25 -16.58 -5.89
CA ILE A 833 19.76 -15.47 -6.74
C ILE A 833 18.95 -15.92 -7.96
N ARG A 834 18.87 -17.22 -8.27
CA ARG A 834 17.99 -17.78 -9.31
C ARG A 834 16.54 -17.92 -8.84
N TRP A 835 16.29 -17.90 -7.54
CA TRP A 835 14.95 -17.92 -6.92
C TRP A 835 14.28 -16.53 -6.93
N ASN A 836 14.25 -15.94 -8.13
CA ASN A 836 13.72 -14.60 -8.43
C ASN A 836 12.40 -14.62 -9.21
N MET A 837 11.84 -15.79 -9.48
CA MET A 837 10.69 -15.98 -10.38
C MET A 837 9.38 -16.21 -9.61
N ALA A 838 8.29 -15.61 -10.09
CA ALA A 838 6.93 -15.89 -9.66
C ALA A 838 6.00 -16.00 -10.89
N GLY A 839 5.07 -16.95 -10.92
CA GLY A 839 4.19 -17.17 -12.08
C GLY A 839 4.94 -17.38 -13.41
N GLY A 840 6.14 -17.95 -13.36
CA GLY A 840 7.02 -18.13 -14.53
C GLY A 840 7.77 -16.87 -15.01
N LYS A 841 7.62 -15.71 -14.35
CA LYS A 841 8.26 -14.45 -14.72
C LYS A 841 9.32 -14.03 -13.69
N PRO A 842 10.48 -13.49 -14.11
CA PRO A 842 11.50 -12.96 -13.20
C PRO A 842 11.12 -11.59 -12.63
N TYR A 843 11.43 -11.33 -11.35
CA TYR A 843 11.17 -10.06 -10.67
C TYR A 843 12.45 -9.50 -10.04
N ALA A 844 12.79 -8.25 -10.36
CA ALA A 844 13.97 -7.57 -9.80
C ALA A 844 13.90 -7.45 -8.27
N GLY A 845 12.70 -7.24 -7.69
CA GLY A 845 12.52 -7.22 -6.23
C GLY A 845 12.89 -8.54 -5.55
N LEU A 846 12.50 -9.68 -6.13
CA LEU A 846 12.90 -11.00 -5.64
C LEU A 846 14.40 -11.24 -5.84
N PHE A 847 14.97 -10.83 -6.98
CA PHE A 847 16.42 -10.89 -7.21
C PHE A 847 17.22 -10.13 -6.13
N TYR A 848 16.85 -8.89 -5.82
CA TYR A 848 17.51 -8.10 -4.76
C TYR A 848 17.29 -8.70 -3.36
N ARG A 849 16.12 -9.30 -3.08
CA ARG A 849 15.88 -10.03 -1.82
C ARG A 849 16.80 -11.25 -1.68
N ARG A 850 16.86 -12.12 -2.70
CA ARG A 850 17.77 -13.27 -2.72
C ARG A 850 19.23 -12.87 -2.59
N LEU A 851 19.61 -11.73 -3.17
CA LEU A 851 20.96 -11.17 -3.04
C LEU A 851 21.27 -10.75 -1.59
N GLY A 852 20.35 -10.04 -0.92
CA GLY A 852 20.50 -9.68 0.49
C GLY A 852 20.57 -10.91 1.40
N GLU A 853 19.71 -11.91 1.16
CA GLU A 853 19.73 -13.19 1.88
C GLU A 853 21.05 -13.95 1.67
N ALA A 854 21.57 -14.03 0.44
CA ALA A 854 22.89 -14.64 0.15
C ALA A 854 24.04 -13.91 0.87
N ASN A 855 23.99 -12.59 0.93
CA ASN A 855 25.01 -11.77 1.62
C ASN A 855 24.96 -11.98 3.14
N VAL A 856 23.77 -12.12 3.72
CA VAL A 856 23.59 -12.49 5.13
C VAL A 856 24.13 -13.91 5.38
N TYR A 857 23.77 -14.91 4.58
CA TYR A 857 24.23 -16.30 4.74
C TYR A 857 25.74 -16.45 4.65
N ASN A 858 26.35 -15.87 3.61
CA ASN A 858 27.78 -16.00 3.37
C ASN A 858 28.58 -15.11 4.32
N TYR A 859 28.26 -13.81 4.36
CA TYR A 859 29.17 -12.78 4.87
C TYR A 859 28.66 -12.05 6.13
N ASN A 860 27.52 -12.46 6.70
CA ASN A 860 26.87 -11.76 7.82
C ASN A 860 26.60 -10.27 7.47
N ASP A 861 26.31 -9.99 6.19
CA ASP A 861 26.13 -8.65 5.65
C ASP A 861 24.64 -8.33 5.44
N TYR A 862 24.06 -7.61 6.40
CA TYR A 862 22.65 -7.18 6.41
C TYR A 862 22.44 -5.83 5.68
N SER A 863 23.45 -5.33 4.94
CA SER A 863 23.30 -4.08 4.19
C SER A 863 22.32 -4.23 3.02
N ALA A 864 21.49 -3.21 2.81
CA ALA A 864 20.52 -3.19 1.72
C ALA A 864 21.23 -2.98 0.37
N VAL A 865 21.33 -4.05 -0.42
CA VAL A 865 22.05 -4.08 -1.71
C VAL A 865 21.12 -4.14 -2.91
N ARG A 866 21.53 -3.51 -4.02
CA ARG A 866 20.85 -3.56 -5.34
C ARG A 866 21.80 -3.95 -6.49
N TYR A 867 22.99 -4.43 -6.17
CA TYR A 867 24.04 -4.81 -7.11
C TYR A 867 24.89 -5.95 -6.52
N ASN A 868 25.45 -6.81 -7.37
CA ASN A 868 26.11 -8.04 -6.96
C ASN A 868 27.52 -7.82 -6.36
N LYS A 869 27.54 -7.40 -5.10
CA LYS A 869 28.74 -7.08 -4.30
C LYS A 869 29.79 -8.22 -4.20
N TYR A 870 29.40 -9.49 -4.39
CA TYR A 870 30.25 -10.66 -4.10
C TYR A 870 30.49 -11.59 -5.30
N GLY A 871 30.23 -11.15 -6.53
CA GLY A 871 30.67 -11.86 -7.74
C GLY A 871 30.01 -13.22 -7.98
N TYR A 872 28.75 -13.38 -7.56
CA TYR A 872 27.87 -14.49 -7.95
C TYR A 872 27.59 -14.45 -9.46
N THR A 873 27.18 -15.55 -10.08
CA THR A 873 26.82 -15.53 -11.52
C THR A 873 25.34 -15.18 -11.70
N TYR A 874 25.07 -14.03 -12.33
CA TYR A 874 23.71 -13.55 -12.59
C TYR A 874 22.87 -14.58 -13.37
N PRO A 875 21.56 -14.73 -13.07
CA PRO A 875 20.63 -15.45 -13.94
C PRO A 875 20.56 -14.79 -15.32
N SER A 876 20.32 -15.57 -16.38
CA SER A 876 20.27 -15.06 -17.77
C SER A 876 19.30 -13.90 -17.96
N ALA A 877 18.14 -13.94 -17.30
CA ALA A 877 17.15 -12.86 -17.28
C ALA A 877 17.66 -11.51 -16.71
N PHE A 878 18.77 -11.52 -15.97
CA PHE A 878 19.40 -10.35 -15.35
C PHE A 878 20.85 -10.14 -15.83
N ALA A 879 21.30 -10.79 -16.91
CA ALA A 879 22.69 -10.69 -17.39
C ALA A 879 23.12 -9.27 -17.81
N GLY A 880 22.18 -8.34 -18.01
CA GLY A 880 22.41 -6.92 -18.25
C GLY A 880 22.35 -6.01 -17.00
N TYR A 881 22.31 -6.57 -15.78
CA TYR A 881 22.27 -5.85 -14.50
C TYR A 881 23.64 -5.89 -13.77
N ASN A 882 24.74 -6.10 -14.51
CA ASN A 882 26.11 -5.98 -14.02
C ASN A 882 26.50 -4.49 -13.84
#